data_AF-V2X1A4-F1
#
_entry.id   AF-V2X1A4-F1
#
_cell.length_a   1.000
_cell.length_b   1.000
_cell.length_c   1.000
_cell.angle_alpha   90.00
_cell.angle_beta   90.00
_cell.angle_gamma   90.00
#
_symmetry.space_group_name_H-M   'P 1'
#
loop_
_entity.id
_entity.type
_entity.pdbx_description
1 polymer ?
#
loop_
_entity_poly.entity_id
_entity_poly.type
_entity_poly.pdbx_seq_one_letter_code
_entity_poly.pdbx_strand_id
1 'polypeptide(L)'
;MAGAFHSARDFDISGGTFNVIHGVQNNHFSAPDDVLRFLAGRASGNAAYNAGQRFPPPKCHPGTRVKVLEALSKWIEDDSKSTRVYWLHGPVGVGKSAIAQTLSEKYASTKLAAAFFFSRNDATRNELDSFVATIAYQFCTSDTLRDVVGPLILEAIRSNPRIFDTSVENQFLRLLLEPFSKLTPAQRQQLPNLIVVDGLDECVYIPSQERLLMIIGGAIAFSASFPFIFLICSRPEPTIVDGFDDAGFASNLKRLSISYAYKDIQKYLVEEFARLRKKYRAALQEEDESWPGEGAIWALVRRACGQFIFAATVIKYIDNRDELPQDRLKTILTVQPGGVLDSPYPDLDLLYRQILSMYPNWDRVRPILRLLVTPDFRPYGFTRTNWYLSTPSFRSKSIIAALLKLRVGEVETSLSRLHSMIYIPPQHHKSWDAVHILHASFAEFLLDSTRSGEYHTPVMSLMEYWDLVGALLLREFSSYTRDYPPYCMPRQSFLASFEIWQDKIDGAKTGLMPFALDHWSHYCTRIVGSPSDDLLVALDEFDPYSVLTMLIKRTPGVWSWEMLWNKSLKWAQFLGERAPKKFISRLESFFSGFHIGLAPEPHPRTTLELEKALFGSMLMRGPPKAFLVLPPAMDTSILPENWLVAHIAFDATFRNSGLQYSVNVTRITDRNGKSDKGSAEDDAEKHTVPTTAAVEGSAS
;
A
#
# COMPACT_ATOMS: atom_id res chain seq x y z
N MET A 1 -30.21 41.84 -0.18
CA MET A 1 -30.62 42.44 1.11
C MET A 1 -32.01 41.94 1.46
N ALA A 2 -32.09 40.99 2.40
CA ALA A 2 -33.26 40.62 3.22
C ALA A 2 -32.80 39.42 4.09
N GLY A 3 -32.16 39.72 5.23
CA GLY A 3 -31.70 38.72 6.19
C GLY A 3 -32.81 38.29 7.14
N ALA A 4 -32.67 37.10 7.74
CA ALA A 4 -33.69 36.28 8.39
C ALA A 4 -34.44 36.87 9.61
N PHE A 5 -34.38 38.16 9.90
CA PHE A 5 -35.10 38.77 11.02
C PHE A 5 -35.57 40.18 10.67
N HIS A 6 -36.82 40.31 10.21
CA HIS A 6 -37.47 41.61 10.10
C HIS A 6 -38.52 41.74 11.21
N SER A 7 -38.39 42.79 12.02
CA SER A 7 -39.32 43.20 13.10
C SER A 7 -39.29 42.44 14.43
N ALA A 8 -38.25 41.67 14.75
CA ALA A 8 -38.06 41.13 16.10
C ALA A 8 -37.41 42.15 17.04
N ARG A 9 -37.85 42.23 18.30
CA ARG A 9 -37.25 43.06 19.38
C ARG A 9 -37.14 42.23 20.67
N ASP A 10 -36.12 42.53 21.48
CA ASP A 10 -35.76 41.92 22.77
C ASP A 10 -35.41 40.41 22.74
N PHE A 11 -34.36 40.04 22.00
CA PHE A 11 -33.70 38.75 22.17
C PHE A 11 -32.17 38.92 22.22
N ASP A 12 -31.51 38.14 23.07
CA ASP A 12 -30.05 38.08 23.18
C ASP A 12 -29.56 36.71 22.69
N ILE A 13 -28.65 36.70 21.73
CA ILE A 13 -28.00 35.50 21.20
C ILE A 13 -26.54 35.55 21.60
N SER A 14 -26.18 34.77 22.60
CA SER A 14 -24.79 34.56 23.01
C SER A 14 -24.36 33.11 22.74
N GLY A 15 -23.33 32.95 21.92
CA GLY A 15 -22.72 31.67 21.56
C GLY A 15 -23.21 31.09 20.23
N GLY A 16 -22.30 31.00 19.25
CA GLY A 16 -22.52 30.35 17.95
C GLY A 16 -21.77 31.03 16.79
N THR A 17 -21.25 30.26 15.84
CA THR A 17 -20.63 30.78 14.61
C THR A 17 -21.66 30.72 13.47
N PHE A 18 -22.06 31.87 12.94
CA PHE A 18 -23.03 31.96 11.84
C PHE A 18 -22.29 32.18 10.52
N ASN A 19 -22.37 31.20 9.62
CA ASN A 19 -21.82 31.31 8.27
C ASN A 19 -22.95 31.54 7.25
N VAL A 20 -23.00 32.72 6.66
CA VAL A 20 -23.82 32.99 5.46
C VAL A 20 -22.91 32.80 4.24
N ILE A 21 -23.25 31.84 3.38
CA ILE A 21 -22.38 31.41 2.28
C ILE A 21 -22.97 31.83 0.92
N HIS A 22 -22.19 32.58 0.15
CA HIS A 22 -22.33 32.71 -1.30
C HIS A 22 -21.00 32.31 -1.95
N GLY A 23 -20.93 31.14 -2.61
CA GLY A 23 -19.79 30.74 -3.45
C GLY A 23 -19.10 29.40 -3.13
N VAL A 24 -18.04 29.13 -3.91
CA VAL A 24 -17.35 27.83 -4.07
C VAL A 24 -16.74 27.29 -2.78
N GLN A 25 -16.96 25.99 -2.52
CA GLN A 25 -16.43 25.27 -1.35
C GLN A 25 -14.91 25.05 -1.43
N ASN A 26 -14.19 25.57 -0.43
CA ASN A 26 -12.84 25.13 -0.07
C ASN A 26 -12.93 24.20 1.14
N ASN A 27 -12.29 23.03 1.07
CA ASN A 27 -12.21 22.09 2.18
C ASN A 27 -11.41 22.71 3.35
N HIS A 28 -12.11 23.12 4.42
CA HIS A 28 -11.46 23.52 5.67
C HIS A 28 -11.15 22.30 6.55
N PHE A 29 -9.87 21.95 6.67
CA PHE A 29 -9.38 21.03 7.71
C PHE A 29 -9.53 21.73 9.07
N SER A 30 -10.45 21.25 9.91
CA SER A 30 -10.90 21.99 11.10
C SER A 30 -10.10 21.64 12.37
N ALA A 31 -9.19 20.66 12.33
CA ALA A 31 -8.31 20.33 13.45
C ALA A 31 -6.85 20.08 13.01
N PRO A 32 -5.82 20.45 13.82
CA PRO A 32 -4.42 20.10 13.56
C PRO A 32 -4.17 18.61 13.32
N ASP A 33 -4.94 17.74 13.97
CA ASP A 33 -4.86 16.30 13.83
C ASP A 33 -5.22 15.80 12.44
N ASP A 34 -6.10 16.50 11.71
CA ASP A 34 -6.53 16.07 10.37
C ASP A 34 -5.41 16.26 9.33
N VAL A 35 -4.63 17.33 9.47
CA VAL A 35 -3.51 17.64 8.57
C VAL A 35 -2.35 16.70 8.82
N LEU A 36 -2.07 16.38 10.09
CA LEU A 36 -1.04 15.39 10.43
C LEU A 36 -1.42 13.99 9.94
N ARG A 37 -2.70 13.61 10.03
CA ARG A 37 -3.21 12.35 9.44
C ARG A 37 -3.11 12.35 7.91
N PHE A 38 -3.41 13.47 7.26
CA PHE A 38 -3.25 13.61 5.81
C PHE A 38 -1.78 13.45 5.39
N LEU A 39 -0.84 14.08 6.11
CA LEU A 39 0.60 13.88 5.92
C LEU A 39 1.02 12.42 6.15
N ALA A 40 0.52 11.79 7.21
CA ALA A 40 0.78 10.38 7.49
C ALA A 40 0.31 9.46 6.35
N GLY A 41 -0.84 9.75 5.74
CA GLY A 41 -1.36 9.01 4.58
C GLY A 41 -0.56 9.20 3.28
N ARG A 42 0.35 10.17 3.23
CA ARG A 42 1.29 10.39 2.11
C ARG A 42 2.70 9.85 2.42
N ALA A 43 3.00 9.59 3.68
CA ALA A 43 4.29 9.08 4.14
C ALA A 43 4.38 7.55 4.05
N SER A 44 5.60 7.06 3.86
CA SER A 44 5.95 5.64 3.92
C SER A 44 6.52 5.30 5.30
N GLY A 45 5.64 5.03 6.28
CA GLY A 45 6.07 4.77 7.67
C GLY A 45 7.07 3.61 7.84
N ASN A 46 7.03 2.63 6.93
CA ASN A 46 7.98 1.51 6.83
C ASN A 46 9.39 1.90 6.35
N ALA A 47 9.60 3.12 5.85
CA ALA A 47 10.91 3.60 5.42
C ALA A 47 11.75 4.20 6.56
N ALA A 48 11.15 4.46 7.74
CA ALA A 48 11.86 4.99 8.89
C ALA A 48 12.86 3.97 9.50
N TYR A 49 13.83 4.47 10.27
CA TYR A 49 14.83 3.60 10.90
C TYR A 49 14.22 2.66 11.96
N ASN A 50 13.16 3.08 12.64
CA ASN A 50 12.47 2.38 13.73
C ASN A 50 11.17 1.69 13.27
N ALA A 51 10.96 1.54 11.97
CA ALA A 51 9.78 0.87 11.43
C ALA A 51 9.70 -0.60 11.86
N GLY A 52 8.54 -1.03 12.38
CA GLY A 52 8.32 -2.42 12.80
C GLY A 52 8.47 -3.43 11.65
N GLN A 53 8.15 -3.04 10.42
CA GLN A 53 8.31 -3.86 9.22
C GLN A 53 9.78 -4.14 8.89
N ARG A 54 10.72 -3.40 9.48
CA ARG A 54 12.15 -3.62 9.32
C ARG A 54 12.74 -4.47 10.44
N PHE A 55 11.94 -4.97 11.39
CA PHE A 55 12.45 -5.73 12.53
C PHE A 55 12.73 -7.22 12.21
N PRO A 56 13.88 -7.78 12.65
CA PRO A 56 15.02 -7.07 13.21
C PRO A 56 15.78 -6.31 12.10
N PRO A 57 16.16 -5.05 12.32
CA PRO A 57 16.80 -4.28 11.26
C PRO A 57 18.25 -4.74 11.05
N PRO A 58 18.80 -4.59 9.84
CA PRO A 58 20.20 -4.90 9.60
C PRO A 58 21.06 -3.99 10.48
N LYS A 59 21.92 -4.55 11.34
CA LYS A 59 22.86 -3.79 12.17
C LYS A 59 24.26 -4.32 12.03
N CYS A 60 25.26 -3.47 12.27
CA CYS A 60 26.63 -3.91 12.33
C CYS A 60 26.80 -4.88 13.50
N HIS A 61 27.49 -5.99 13.24
CA HIS A 61 27.87 -6.92 14.29
C HIS A 61 28.86 -6.25 15.26
N PRO A 62 28.77 -6.47 16.58
CA PRO A 62 29.67 -5.83 17.54
C PRO A 62 31.15 -5.99 17.19
N GLY A 63 31.87 -4.86 17.20
CA GLY A 63 33.30 -4.83 16.88
C GLY A 63 33.64 -5.15 15.42
N THR A 64 32.69 -5.00 14.50
CA THR A 64 32.92 -4.97 13.03
C THR A 64 32.70 -3.55 12.50
N ARG A 65 33.24 -3.24 11.31
CA ARG A 65 33.11 -1.93 10.66
C ARG A 65 33.53 -0.73 11.52
N VAL A 66 34.34 -0.96 12.56
CA VAL A 66 34.69 0.01 13.60
C VAL A 66 35.25 1.30 12.99
N LYS A 67 36.25 1.19 12.11
CA LYS A 67 36.89 2.35 11.46
C LYS A 67 35.90 3.19 10.63
N VAL A 68 34.95 2.54 9.96
CA VAL A 68 33.94 3.23 9.15
C VAL A 68 32.95 3.96 10.04
N LEU A 69 32.47 3.29 11.10
CA LEU A 69 31.56 3.88 12.08
C LEU A 69 32.20 5.07 12.81
N GLU A 70 33.48 4.97 13.17
CA GLU A 70 34.24 6.06 13.79
C GLU A 70 34.40 7.26 12.86
N ALA A 71 34.78 7.03 11.60
CA ALA A 71 34.95 8.10 10.61
C ALA A 71 33.63 8.85 10.35
N LEU A 72 32.52 8.12 10.21
CA LEU A 72 31.20 8.71 10.00
C LEU A 72 30.69 9.41 11.27
N SER A 73 30.91 8.82 12.46
CA SER A 73 30.56 9.45 13.73
C SER A 73 31.27 10.78 13.93
N LYS A 74 32.58 10.82 13.66
CA LYS A 74 33.38 12.05 13.74
C LYS A 74 32.85 13.14 12.81
N TRP A 75 32.37 12.78 11.63
CA TRP A 75 31.76 13.74 10.71
C TRP A 75 30.37 14.20 11.16
N ILE A 76 29.53 13.31 11.70
CA ILE A 76 28.19 13.66 12.22
C ILE A 76 28.31 14.63 13.42
N GLU A 77 29.33 14.44 14.24
CA GLU A 77 29.60 15.25 15.43
C GLU A 77 30.37 16.55 15.11
N ASP A 78 30.83 16.74 13.88
CA ASP A 78 31.54 17.95 13.44
C ASP A 78 30.58 19.09 13.13
N ASP A 79 30.46 20.03 14.06
CA ASP A 79 29.60 21.21 13.93
C ASP A 79 30.11 22.25 12.92
N SER A 80 31.32 22.11 12.37
CA SER A 80 31.82 23.00 11.30
C SER A 80 30.98 22.92 10.03
N LYS A 81 30.30 21.78 9.82
CA LYS A 81 29.50 21.47 8.63
C LYS A 81 30.25 21.74 7.31
N SER A 82 31.58 21.56 7.34
CA SER A 82 32.49 21.74 6.20
C SER A 82 32.21 20.76 5.05
N THR A 83 31.55 19.64 5.35
CA THR A 83 31.05 18.67 4.38
C THR A 83 29.57 18.42 4.68
N ARG A 84 28.69 18.63 3.69
CA ARG A 84 27.24 18.47 3.84
C ARG A 84 26.74 17.10 3.46
N VAL A 85 27.44 16.38 2.58
CA VAL A 85 27.05 15.04 2.16
C VAL A 85 28.20 14.08 2.32
N TYR A 86 27.90 12.93 2.90
CA TYR A 86 28.78 11.80 2.96
C TYR A 86 28.16 10.66 2.17
N TRP A 87 28.79 10.28 1.07
CA TRP A 87 28.36 9.18 0.24
C TRP A 87 29.14 7.91 0.58
N LEU A 88 28.44 6.94 1.17
CA LEU A 88 28.95 5.64 1.53
C LEU A 88 28.57 4.63 0.45
N HIS A 89 29.53 4.22 -0.37
CA HIS A 89 29.25 3.36 -1.52
C HIS A 89 29.99 2.03 -1.46
N GLY A 90 29.46 1.03 -2.17
CA GLY A 90 30.05 -0.29 -2.26
C GLY A 90 29.11 -1.31 -2.91
N PRO A 91 29.60 -2.53 -3.22
CA PRO A 91 28.81 -3.55 -3.89
C PRO A 91 27.69 -4.09 -2.99
N VAL A 92 26.90 -5.03 -3.52
CA VAL A 92 25.81 -5.65 -2.76
C VAL A 92 26.33 -6.37 -1.52
N GLY A 93 25.54 -6.39 -0.45
CA GLY A 93 25.80 -7.25 0.69
C GLY A 93 27.01 -6.90 1.57
N VAL A 94 27.72 -5.80 1.33
CA VAL A 94 28.87 -5.38 2.17
C VAL A 94 28.45 -4.73 3.51
N GLY A 95 27.16 -4.48 3.73
CA GLY A 95 26.65 -3.96 5.00
C GLY A 95 26.43 -2.44 5.06
N LYS A 96 26.20 -1.79 3.91
CA LYS A 96 25.85 -0.35 3.85
C LYS A 96 24.62 -0.02 4.71
N SER A 97 23.52 -0.72 4.49
CA SER A 97 22.28 -0.57 5.27
C SER A 97 22.47 -0.87 6.76
N ALA A 98 23.37 -1.78 7.11
CA ALA A 98 23.70 -2.09 8.49
C ALA A 98 24.45 -0.92 9.17
N ILE A 99 25.36 -0.26 8.46
CA ILE A 99 26.04 0.95 8.93
C ILE A 99 25.05 2.10 9.06
N ALA A 100 24.23 2.34 8.03
CA ALA A 100 23.19 3.38 8.04
C ALA A 100 22.24 3.22 9.24
N GLN A 101 21.72 2.00 9.44
CA GLN A 101 20.86 1.69 10.58
C GLN A 101 21.57 1.92 11.93
N THR A 102 22.81 1.43 12.07
CA THR A 102 23.58 1.57 13.32
C THR A 102 23.77 3.05 13.68
N LEU A 103 24.06 3.89 12.68
CA LEU A 103 24.22 5.33 12.89
C LEU A 103 22.88 6.03 13.15
N SER A 104 21.80 5.67 12.45
CA SER A 104 20.47 6.19 12.74
C SER A 104 20.06 5.93 14.19
N GLU A 105 20.26 4.71 14.69
CA GLU A 105 19.95 4.38 16.08
C GLU A 105 20.86 5.08 17.08
N LYS A 106 22.16 5.15 16.80
CA LYS A 106 23.14 5.85 17.65
C LYS A 106 22.77 7.32 17.85
N TYR A 107 22.28 7.99 16.79
CA TYR A 107 21.99 9.42 16.80
C TYR A 107 20.51 9.76 16.92
N ALA A 108 19.64 8.77 17.16
CA ALA A 108 18.18 8.92 17.18
C ALA A 108 17.67 10.04 18.10
N SER A 109 18.30 10.20 19.27
CA SER A 109 17.91 11.19 20.29
C SER A 109 18.76 12.46 20.30
N THR A 110 19.69 12.61 19.35
CA THR A 110 20.68 13.70 19.36
C THR A 110 20.78 14.43 18.04
N LYS A 111 21.30 13.77 16.99
CA LYS A 111 21.61 14.41 15.70
C LYS A 111 20.66 13.97 14.57
N LEU A 112 19.99 12.82 14.67
CA LEU A 112 19.12 12.31 13.60
C LEU A 112 17.83 13.13 13.49
N ALA A 113 17.65 13.81 12.36
CA ALA A 113 16.44 14.53 12.03
C ALA A 113 15.40 13.61 11.37
N ALA A 114 15.85 12.77 10.44
CA ALA A 114 15.02 11.78 9.76
C ALA A 114 15.87 10.69 9.10
N ALA A 115 15.24 9.57 8.76
CA ALA A 115 15.85 8.56 7.90
C ALA A 115 14.84 8.04 6.87
N PHE A 116 15.35 7.70 5.69
CA PHE A 116 14.58 7.05 4.63
C PHE A 116 15.38 5.88 4.05
N PHE A 117 14.87 4.67 4.25
CA PHE A 117 15.45 3.43 3.75
C PHE A 117 14.63 2.95 2.56
N PHE A 118 15.15 3.19 1.36
CA PHE A 118 14.57 2.66 0.14
C PHE A 118 14.55 1.13 0.20
N SER A 119 13.60 0.54 -0.52
CA SER A 119 13.53 -0.91 -0.69
C SER A 119 12.94 -1.24 -2.04
N ARG A 120 13.73 -1.82 -2.94
CA ARG A 120 13.28 -2.19 -4.29
C ARG A 120 12.07 -3.12 -4.26
N ASN A 121 12.00 -3.96 -3.22
CA ASN A 121 10.94 -4.93 -3.01
C ASN A 121 9.67 -4.31 -2.38
N ASP A 122 9.62 -3.01 -2.13
CA ASP A 122 8.53 -2.37 -1.39
C ASP A 122 8.02 -1.12 -2.12
N ALA A 123 6.86 -1.26 -2.77
CA ALA A 123 6.29 -0.24 -3.66
C ALA A 123 5.96 1.09 -2.95
N THR A 124 5.91 1.14 -1.63
CA THR A 124 5.67 2.40 -0.90
C THR A 124 6.93 3.26 -0.76
N ARG A 125 8.12 2.66 -0.98
CA ARG A 125 9.43 3.26 -0.72
C ARG A 125 10.50 2.81 -1.73
N ASN A 126 10.10 2.48 -2.95
CA ASN A 126 10.99 2.23 -4.08
C ASN A 126 11.03 3.42 -5.06
N GLU A 127 10.30 4.50 -4.79
CA GLU A 127 10.21 5.72 -5.61
C GLU A 127 10.25 6.98 -4.72
N LEU A 128 10.37 8.16 -5.35
CA LEU A 128 10.48 9.44 -4.62
C LEU A 128 9.17 10.00 -4.09
N ASP A 129 8.02 9.50 -4.56
CA ASP A 129 6.71 10.10 -4.28
C ASP A 129 6.43 10.28 -2.78
N SER A 130 6.84 9.32 -1.97
CA SER A 130 6.67 9.35 -0.52
C SER A 130 7.86 9.97 0.23
N PHE A 131 8.99 10.24 -0.43
CA PHE A 131 10.23 10.65 0.21
C PHE A 131 10.05 11.92 1.06
N VAL A 132 9.59 13.02 0.44
CA VAL A 132 9.43 14.31 1.13
C VAL A 132 8.37 14.22 2.23
N ALA A 133 7.23 13.60 1.94
CA ALA A 133 6.17 13.40 2.93
C ALA A 133 6.66 12.62 4.15
N THR A 134 7.50 11.59 3.94
CA THR A 134 8.04 10.75 5.01
C THR A 134 9.03 11.50 5.89
N ILE A 135 9.90 12.33 5.31
CA ILE A 135 10.82 13.17 6.07
C ILE A 135 10.04 14.24 6.86
N ALA A 136 9.09 14.93 6.21
CA ALA A 136 8.25 15.93 6.85
C ALA A 136 7.42 15.34 8.01
N TYR A 137 6.89 14.13 7.83
CA TYR A 137 6.16 13.42 8.89
C TYR A 137 7.06 13.09 10.08
N GLN A 138 8.30 12.64 9.84
CA GLN A 138 9.29 12.43 10.91
C GLN A 138 9.60 13.73 11.66
N PHE A 139 9.70 14.87 10.98
CA PHE A 139 9.88 16.16 11.64
C PHE A 139 8.69 16.53 12.53
N CYS A 140 7.46 16.26 12.07
CA CYS A 140 6.23 16.52 12.85
C CYS A 140 6.01 15.55 14.02
N THR A 141 6.75 14.44 14.10
CA THR A 141 6.57 13.39 15.12
C THR A 141 7.80 13.15 15.99
N SER A 142 8.94 13.75 15.65
CA SER A 142 10.16 13.74 16.45
C SER A 142 10.00 14.56 17.73
N ASP A 143 10.44 14.02 18.86
CA ASP A 143 10.40 14.70 20.17
C ASP A 143 11.11 16.06 20.16
N THR A 144 12.13 16.23 19.30
CA THR A 144 12.94 17.45 19.23
C THR A 144 12.49 18.44 18.16
N LEU A 145 11.88 17.97 17.07
CA LEU A 145 11.49 18.83 15.93
C LEU A 145 10.00 19.19 15.94
N ARG A 146 9.15 18.36 16.57
CA ARG A 146 7.68 18.48 16.51
C ARG A 146 7.20 19.86 16.91
N ASP A 147 7.66 20.40 18.03
CA ASP A 147 7.11 21.65 18.58
C ASP A 147 7.68 22.91 17.91
N VAL A 148 8.83 22.80 17.24
CA VAL A 148 9.52 23.94 16.60
C VAL A 148 9.23 24.01 15.10
N VAL A 149 9.33 22.88 14.41
CA VAL A 149 9.23 22.79 12.94
C VAL A 149 7.85 22.27 12.52
N GLY A 150 7.24 21.37 13.30
CA GLY A 150 5.95 20.76 12.98
C GLY A 150 4.84 21.77 12.66
N PRO A 151 4.61 22.82 13.48
CA PRO A 151 3.60 23.84 13.18
C PRO A 151 3.79 24.52 11.83
N LEU A 152 5.04 24.77 11.43
CA LEU A 152 5.39 25.43 10.17
C LEU A 152 5.10 24.54 8.96
N ILE A 153 5.37 23.24 9.07
CA ILE A 153 5.05 22.23 8.04
C ILE A 153 3.55 22.07 7.91
N LEU A 154 2.84 21.88 9.03
CA LEU A 154 1.39 21.70 9.01
C LEU A 154 0.69 22.93 8.42
N GLU A 155 1.18 24.14 8.70
CA GLU A 155 0.64 25.35 8.10
C GLU A 155 0.89 25.45 6.59
N ALA A 156 2.06 25.03 6.11
CA ALA A 156 2.34 24.96 4.67
C ALA A 156 1.37 24.00 3.95
N ILE A 157 1.02 22.87 4.58
CA ILE A 157 0.05 21.91 4.05
C ILE A 157 -1.38 22.47 4.10
N ARG A 158 -1.77 23.16 5.20
CA ARG A 158 -3.08 23.82 5.29
C ARG A 158 -3.26 24.88 4.20
N SER A 159 -2.22 25.67 3.97
CA SER A 159 -2.21 26.71 2.95
C SER A 159 -2.23 26.16 1.52
N ASN A 160 -1.71 24.95 1.30
CA ASN A 160 -1.77 24.26 0.01
C ASN A 160 -2.11 22.77 0.17
N PRO A 161 -3.40 22.40 0.25
CA PRO A 161 -3.82 21.00 0.37
C PRO A 161 -3.39 20.08 -0.79
N ARG A 162 -3.02 20.67 -1.94
CA ARG A 162 -2.54 19.96 -3.13
C ARG A 162 -1.01 19.92 -3.21
N ILE A 163 -0.29 20.24 -2.14
CA ILE A 163 1.18 20.25 -2.15
C ILE A 163 1.79 18.93 -2.63
N PHE A 164 1.20 17.79 -2.27
CA PHE A 164 1.65 16.46 -2.70
C PHE A 164 1.28 16.10 -4.15
N ASP A 165 0.57 16.98 -4.86
CA ASP A 165 0.34 16.87 -6.30
C ASP A 165 1.32 17.76 -7.09
N THR A 166 2.17 18.53 -6.40
CA THR A 166 3.22 19.35 -7.00
C THR A 166 4.53 18.57 -7.17
N SER A 167 5.50 19.15 -7.89
CA SER A 167 6.80 18.53 -8.11
C SER A 167 7.55 18.24 -6.80
N VAL A 168 8.41 17.21 -6.80
CA VAL A 168 9.20 16.82 -5.61
C VAL A 168 10.10 17.96 -5.14
N GLU A 169 10.63 18.78 -6.06
CA GLU A 169 11.40 19.99 -5.77
C GLU A 169 10.58 20.99 -4.95
N ASN A 170 9.35 21.27 -5.38
CA ASN A 170 8.47 22.21 -4.68
C ASN A 170 8.06 21.65 -3.31
N GLN A 171 7.77 20.34 -3.22
CA GLN A 171 7.51 19.70 -1.93
C GLN A 171 8.73 19.84 -1.00
N PHE A 172 9.94 19.54 -1.48
CA PHE A 172 11.17 19.62 -0.70
C PHE A 172 11.42 21.04 -0.20
N LEU A 173 11.27 22.04 -1.08
CA LEU A 173 11.40 23.44 -0.72
C LEU A 173 10.39 23.85 0.35
N ARG A 174 9.10 23.62 0.11
CA ARG A 174 8.00 24.08 0.98
C ARG A 174 7.94 23.37 2.32
N LEU A 175 8.27 22.07 2.36
CA LEU A 175 8.08 21.24 3.54
C LEU A 175 9.37 20.97 4.31
N LEU A 176 10.55 21.02 3.68
CA LEU A 176 11.83 20.70 4.34
C LEU A 176 12.77 21.89 4.45
N LEU A 177 12.71 22.89 3.56
CA LEU A 177 13.62 24.04 3.59
C LEU A 177 12.99 25.30 4.22
N GLU A 178 11.85 25.74 3.70
CA GLU A 178 11.17 26.96 4.17
C GLU A 178 10.81 26.95 5.67
N PRO A 179 10.43 25.81 6.28
CA PRO A 179 10.21 25.78 7.73
C PRO A 179 11.45 26.16 8.53
N PHE A 180 12.63 25.74 8.09
CA PHE A 180 13.89 26.02 8.79
C PHE A 180 14.41 27.43 8.52
N SER A 181 14.12 28.02 7.36
CA SER A 181 14.53 29.41 7.08
C SER A 181 13.83 30.43 7.98
N LYS A 182 12.67 30.07 8.55
CA LYS A 182 11.92 30.88 9.52
C LYS A 182 12.50 30.84 10.94
N LEU A 183 13.48 29.97 11.20
CA LEU A 183 14.08 29.81 12.53
C LEU A 183 15.32 30.70 12.69
N THR A 184 15.53 31.17 13.92
CA THR A 184 16.76 31.89 14.27
C THR A 184 17.99 30.97 14.11
N PRO A 185 19.19 31.52 13.85
CA PRO A 185 20.41 30.72 13.78
C PRO A 185 20.65 29.87 15.05
N ALA A 186 20.37 30.42 16.23
CA ALA A 186 20.53 29.73 17.51
C ALA A 186 19.59 28.52 17.63
N GLN A 187 18.30 28.68 17.28
CA GLN A 187 17.36 27.56 17.23
C GLN A 187 17.83 26.48 16.26
N ARG A 188 18.25 26.87 15.05
CA ARG A 188 18.73 25.91 14.05
C ARG A 188 19.96 25.12 14.47
N GLN A 189 20.86 25.70 15.26
CA GLN A 189 22.05 25.02 15.75
C GLN A 189 21.74 23.96 16.81
N GLN A 190 20.64 24.12 17.55
CA GLN A 190 20.22 23.18 18.61
C GLN A 190 19.40 22.00 18.08
N LEU A 191 18.87 22.09 16.85
CA LEU A 191 18.05 21.05 16.25
C LEU A 191 18.89 19.93 15.63
N PRO A 192 18.38 18.68 15.64
CA PRO A 192 19.00 17.60 14.89
C PRO A 192 19.05 17.93 13.40
N ASN A 193 20.11 17.49 12.72
CA ASN A 193 20.41 17.89 11.36
C ASN A 193 20.87 16.75 10.43
N LEU A 194 20.98 15.52 10.92
CA LEU A 194 21.36 14.37 10.11
C LEU A 194 20.13 13.79 9.40
N ILE A 195 20.18 13.69 8.09
CA ILE A 195 19.24 12.93 7.27
C ILE A 195 19.97 11.72 6.71
N VAL A 196 19.49 10.51 7.00
CA VAL A 196 20.05 9.26 6.45
C VAL A 196 19.20 8.79 5.28
N VAL A 197 19.82 8.55 4.14
CA VAL A 197 19.19 7.98 2.95
C VAL A 197 19.93 6.69 2.61
N ASP A 198 19.27 5.54 2.80
CA ASP A 198 19.86 4.23 2.48
C ASP A 198 19.19 3.61 1.26
N GLY A 199 20.00 2.98 0.42
CA GLY A 199 19.55 2.26 -0.77
C GLY A 199 19.10 3.16 -1.91
N LEU A 200 19.80 4.27 -2.21
CA LEU A 200 19.40 5.12 -3.35
C LEU A 200 19.33 4.32 -4.69
N ASP A 201 20.19 3.32 -4.86
CA ASP A 201 20.17 2.35 -5.98
C ASP A 201 18.94 1.41 -5.97
N GLU A 202 18.20 1.38 -4.87
CA GLU A 202 16.95 0.65 -4.76
C GLU A 202 15.74 1.48 -5.20
N CYS A 203 15.93 2.76 -5.55
CA CYS A 203 14.92 3.54 -6.22
C CYS A 203 14.77 3.06 -7.68
N VAL A 204 13.61 2.48 -8.01
CA VAL A 204 13.39 1.75 -9.27
C VAL A 204 13.30 2.66 -10.49
N TYR A 205 12.89 3.91 -10.31
CA TYR A 205 12.87 4.89 -11.39
C TYR A 205 14.21 5.62 -11.44
N ILE A 206 15.09 5.23 -12.38
CA ILE A 206 16.46 5.75 -12.47
C ILE A 206 16.51 7.29 -12.50
N PRO A 207 15.68 8.02 -13.27
CA PRO A 207 15.72 9.49 -13.27
C PRO A 207 15.39 10.10 -11.91
N SER A 208 14.67 9.39 -11.04
CA SER A 208 14.42 9.83 -9.66
C SER A 208 15.69 9.81 -8.80
N GLN A 209 16.66 8.92 -9.06
CA GLN A 209 17.91 8.90 -8.30
C GLN A 209 18.71 10.20 -8.52
N GLU A 210 18.94 10.56 -9.78
CA GLU A 210 19.61 11.81 -10.19
C GLU A 210 18.84 13.03 -9.69
N ARG A 211 17.51 13.03 -9.86
CA ARG A 211 16.64 14.12 -9.44
C ARG A 211 16.75 14.41 -7.95
N LEU A 212 16.82 13.39 -7.09
CA LEU A 212 17.02 13.60 -5.65
C LEU A 212 18.38 14.25 -5.37
N LEU A 213 19.43 13.80 -6.03
CA LEU A 213 20.77 14.37 -5.89
C LEU A 213 20.81 15.82 -6.35
N MET A 214 20.17 16.16 -7.47
CA MET A 214 20.05 17.55 -7.94
C MET A 214 19.32 18.44 -6.93
N ILE A 215 18.23 17.95 -6.32
CA ILE A 215 17.50 18.68 -5.27
C ILE A 215 18.40 18.97 -4.07
N ILE A 216 19.14 17.96 -3.60
CA ILE A 216 20.05 18.10 -2.46
C ILE A 216 21.22 19.03 -2.80
N GLY A 217 21.86 18.85 -3.95
CA GLY A 217 22.98 19.68 -4.42
C GLY A 217 22.56 21.14 -4.61
N GLY A 218 21.41 21.39 -5.23
CA GLY A 218 20.85 22.73 -5.35
C GLY A 218 20.53 23.37 -3.99
N ALA A 219 19.96 22.61 -3.06
CA ALA A 219 19.68 23.12 -1.72
C ALA A 219 20.97 23.50 -0.94
N ILE A 220 22.05 22.73 -1.12
CA ILE A 220 23.36 23.01 -0.53
C ILE A 220 24.00 24.25 -1.17
N ALA A 221 23.95 24.36 -2.50
CA ALA A 221 24.59 25.45 -3.24
C ALA A 221 23.92 26.81 -3.05
N PHE A 222 22.58 26.84 -2.97
CA PHE A 222 21.80 28.08 -3.05
C PHE A 222 21.16 28.54 -1.74
N SER A 223 21.11 27.71 -0.70
CA SER A 223 20.48 28.08 0.58
C SER A 223 21.51 28.30 1.68
N ALA A 224 21.77 29.58 1.99
CA ALA A 224 22.52 29.98 3.18
C ALA A 224 21.89 29.45 4.50
N SER A 225 20.64 28.97 4.44
CA SER A 225 19.90 28.45 5.57
C SER A 225 19.81 26.93 5.64
N PHE A 226 20.47 26.18 4.74
CA PHE A 226 20.44 24.71 4.71
C PHE A 226 21.04 24.10 6.00
N PRO A 227 20.22 23.53 6.90
CA PRO A 227 20.71 23.12 8.22
C PRO A 227 21.30 21.71 8.22
N PHE A 228 20.93 20.90 7.23
CA PHE A 228 21.10 19.46 7.22
C PHE A 228 22.46 18.99 6.70
N ILE A 229 22.81 17.77 7.12
CA ILE A 229 23.85 16.93 6.54
C ILE A 229 23.22 15.60 6.11
N PHE A 230 23.72 15.01 5.03
CA PHE A 230 23.16 13.79 4.43
C PHE A 230 24.17 12.66 4.46
N LEU A 231 23.80 11.54 5.08
CA LEU A 231 24.47 10.27 4.87
C LEU A 231 23.71 9.52 3.79
N ILE A 232 24.29 9.39 2.60
CA ILE A 232 23.67 8.67 1.48
C ILE A 232 24.43 7.36 1.29
N CYS A 233 23.71 6.23 1.30
CA CYS A 233 24.26 4.90 1.10
C CYS A 233 23.71 4.30 -0.20
N SER A 234 24.59 3.86 -1.11
CA SER A 234 24.15 3.24 -2.36
C SER A 234 25.21 2.34 -3.02
N ARG A 235 24.83 1.62 -4.07
CA ARG A 235 25.80 1.12 -5.06
C ARG A 235 26.34 2.30 -5.90
N PRO A 236 27.58 2.20 -6.42
CA PRO A 236 28.14 3.18 -7.35
C PRO A 236 27.60 2.95 -8.77
N GLU A 237 26.27 2.99 -8.94
CA GLU A 237 25.64 2.94 -10.27
C GLU A 237 25.98 4.22 -11.05
N PRO A 238 26.18 4.16 -12.38
CA PRO A 238 26.67 5.30 -13.16
C PRO A 238 25.88 6.60 -12.94
N THR A 239 24.55 6.52 -12.96
CA THR A 239 23.65 7.66 -12.73
C THR A 239 23.82 8.31 -11.35
N ILE A 240 24.11 7.52 -10.32
CA ILE A 240 24.38 8.04 -8.97
C ILE A 240 25.76 8.68 -8.91
N VAL A 241 26.77 8.08 -9.57
CA VAL A 241 28.12 8.65 -9.67
C VAL A 241 28.04 10.02 -10.36
N ASP A 242 27.40 10.08 -11.52
CA ASP A 242 27.23 11.28 -12.32
C ASP A 242 26.48 12.37 -11.54
N GLY A 243 25.41 12.02 -10.82
CA GLY A 243 24.68 12.95 -9.97
C GLY A 243 25.50 13.53 -8.82
N PHE A 244 26.49 12.79 -8.31
CA PHE A 244 27.43 13.30 -7.29
C PHE A 244 28.62 14.07 -7.87
N ASP A 245 28.91 13.92 -9.16
CA ASP A 245 29.93 14.67 -9.89
C ASP A 245 29.43 16.07 -10.30
N ASP A 246 28.15 16.38 -10.09
CA ASP A 246 27.55 17.70 -10.31
C ASP A 246 28.21 18.80 -9.44
N ALA A 247 28.27 20.01 -10.00
CA ALA A 247 28.89 21.18 -9.37
C ALA A 247 28.29 21.53 -7.99
N GLY A 248 27.02 21.20 -7.74
CA GLY A 248 26.35 21.39 -6.45
C GLY A 248 27.01 20.64 -5.28
N PHE A 249 27.81 19.60 -5.57
CA PHE A 249 28.48 18.78 -4.55
C PHE A 249 29.98 19.05 -4.38
N ALA A 250 30.60 19.85 -5.26
CA ALA A 250 32.06 19.95 -5.42
C ALA A 250 32.87 20.01 -4.11
N SER A 251 32.62 21.00 -3.24
CA SER A 251 33.32 21.12 -1.94
C SER A 251 32.55 20.51 -0.76
N ASN A 252 31.35 20.00 -1.00
CA ASN A 252 30.40 19.59 0.04
C ASN A 252 30.22 18.08 0.17
N LEU A 253 30.93 17.29 -0.64
CA LEU A 253 30.81 15.83 -0.70
C LEU A 253 32.09 15.13 -0.22
N LYS A 254 31.94 14.17 0.69
CA LYS A 254 32.95 13.14 0.98
C LYS A 254 32.49 11.80 0.46
N ARG A 255 33.39 11.04 -0.18
CA ARG A 255 33.13 9.70 -0.70
C ARG A 255 33.89 8.67 0.13
N LEU A 256 33.19 7.62 0.56
CA LEU A 256 33.81 6.48 1.25
C LEU A 256 33.36 5.18 0.60
N SER A 257 34.31 4.51 -0.04
CA SER A 257 34.13 3.16 -0.56
C SER A 257 34.28 2.14 0.58
N ILE A 258 33.29 1.29 0.76
CA ILE A 258 33.36 0.15 1.66
C ILE A 258 34.07 -0.99 0.92
N SER A 259 35.28 -1.30 1.37
CA SER A 259 36.03 -2.45 0.90
C SER A 259 35.59 -3.77 1.55
N TYR A 260 36.04 -4.86 0.93
CA TYR A 260 35.83 -6.24 1.36
C TYR A 260 36.32 -6.47 2.80
N ALA A 261 35.45 -7.05 3.63
CA ALA A 261 35.62 -7.10 5.07
C ALA A 261 36.03 -8.47 5.59
N TYR A 262 37.06 -9.07 5.00
CA TYR A 262 37.47 -10.45 5.33
C TYR A 262 37.65 -10.70 6.84
N LYS A 263 38.33 -9.79 7.55
CA LYS A 263 38.52 -9.88 9.01
C LYS A 263 37.22 -9.74 9.79
N ASP A 264 36.36 -8.80 9.38
CA ASP A 264 35.09 -8.58 10.07
C ASP A 264 34.11 -9.74 9.83
N ILE A 265 34.12 -10.33 8.63
CA ILE A 265 33.34 -11.53 8.28
C ILE A 265 33.85 -12.74 9.07
N GLN A 266 35.17 -12.91 9.18
CA GLN A 266 35.75 -13.98 10.01
C GLN A 266 35.27 -13.85 11.46
N LYS A 267 35.37 -12.65 12.04
CA LYS A 267 34.88 -12.39 13.40
C LYS A 267 33.40 -12.71 13.55
N TYR A 268 32.57 -12.21 12.63
CA TYR A 268 31.13 -12.49 12.60
C TYR A 268 30.84 -13.99 12.57
N LEU A 269 31.50 -14.74 11.67
CA LEU A 269 31.30 -16.18 11.56
C LEU A 269 31.72 -16.91 12.85
N VAL A 270 32.88 -16.60 13.41
CA VAL A 270 33.36 -17.22 14.66
C VAL A 270 32.34 -17.04 15.79
N GLU A 271 31.83 -15.81 15.99
CA GLU A 271 30.87 -15.51 17.05
C GLU A 271 29.50 -16.14 16.78
N GLU A 272 29.02 -16.14 15.53
CA GLU A 272 27.74 -16.77 15.18
C GLU A 272 27.79 -18.30 15.24
N PHE A 273 28.90 -18.94 14.87
CA PHE A 273 29.07 -20.37 15.05
C PHE A 273 29.14 -20.75 16.53
N ALA A 274 29.79 -19.95 17.38
CA ALA A 274 29.73 -20.12 18.83
C ALA A 274 28.29 -20.01 19.37
N ARG A 275 27.50 -19.05 18.85
CA ARG A 275 26.06 -18.94 19.16
C ARG A 275 25.28 -20.18 18.72
N LEU A 276 25.51 -20.68 17.51
CA LEU A 276 24.87 -21.89 16.99
C LEU A 276 25.23 -23.12 17.82
N ARG A 277 26.51 -23.29 18.20
CA ARG A 277 26.95 -24.38 19.08
C ARG A 277 26.22 -24.36 20.41
N LYS A 278 26.05 -23.18 21.02
CA LYS A 278 25.27 -23.02 22.25
C LYS A 278 23.79 -23.37 22.04
N LYS A 279 23.19 -22.92 20.93
CA LYS A 279 21.77 -23.15 20.60
C LYS A 279 21.46 -24.63 20.31
N TYR A 280 22.35 -25.30 19.59
CA TYR A 280 22.20 -26.68 19.13
C TYR A 280 23.10 -27.65 19.91
N ARG A 281 23.33 -27.37 21.21
CA ARG A 281 24.27 -28.11 22.05
C ARG A 281 24.07 -29.64 22.02
N ALA A 282 22.82 -30.10 22.03
CA ALA A 282 22.51 -31.53 21.98
C ALA A 282 22.85 -32.15 20.60
N ALA A 283 22.55 -31.46 19.50
CA ALA A 283 22.83 -31.93 18.15
C ALA A 283 24.32 -31.91 17.79
N LEU A 284 25.11 -31.06 18.46
CA LEU A 284 26.55 -30.87 18.25
C LEU A 284 27.40 -31.46 19.37
N GLN A 285 26.84 -32.34 20.21
CA GLN A 285 27.54 -32.91 21.37
C GLN A 285 28.72 -33.82 20.97
N GLU A 286 28.63 -34.45 19.80
CA GLU A 286 29.67 -35.34 19.25
C GLU A 286 30.71 -34.56 18.41
N GLU A 287 30.47 -33.27 18.16
CA GLU A 287 31.38 -32.39 17.42
C GLU A 287 32.40 -31.75 18.36
N ASP A 288 33.62 -31.56 17.85
CA ASP A 288 34.72 -30.91 18.57
C ASP A 288 34.33 -29.53 19.12
N GLU A 289 34.91 -29.11 20.26
CA GLU A 289 34.64 -27.80 20.86
C GLU A 289 34.92 -26.62 19.92
N SER A 290 35.86 -26.79 18.99
CA SER A 290 36.21 -25.83 17.97
C SER A 290 35.26 -25.82 16.76
N TRP A 291 34.22 -26.67 16.71
CA TRP A 291 33.27 -26.73 15.59
C TRP A 291 32.79 -25.32 15.18
N PRO A 292 32.83 -24.98 13.88
CA PRO A 292 33.09 -25.85 12.72
C PRO A 292 34.57 -26.07 12.36
N GLY A 293 35.50 -25.58 13.18
CA GLY A 293 36.93 -25.59 12.93
C GLY A 293 37.40 -24.42 12.06
N GLU A 294 38.68 -24.04 12.20
CA GLU A 294 39.24 -22.89 11.49
C GLU A 294 39.20 -23.06 9.96
N GLY A 295 39.40 -24.28 9.45
CA GLY A 295 39.38 -24.56 8.02
C GLY A 295 38.03 -24.25 7.37
N ALA A 296 36.93 -24.62 8.04
CA ALA A 296 35.57 -24.33 7.58
C ALA A 296 35.28 -22.82 7.61
N ILE A 297 35.68 -22.13 8.69
CA ILE A 297 35.56 -20.67 8.80
C ILE A 297 36.29 -20.01 7.63
N TRP A 298 37.55 -20.38 7.39
CA TRP A 298 38.35 -19.80 6.30
C TRP A 298 37.76 -20.08 4.91
N ALA A 299 37.21 -21.28 4.68
CA ALA A 299 36.51 -21.59 3.43
C ALA A 299 35.30 -20.67 3.21
N LEU A 300 34.49 -20.43 4.24
CA LEU A 300 33.34 -19.53 4.18
C LEU A 300 33.77 -18.06 4.02
N VAL A 301 34.81 -17.61 4.71
CA VAL A 301 35.37 -16.25 4.55
C VAL A 301 35.83 -16.01 3.12
N ARG A 302 36.50 -17.00 2.51
CA ARG A 302 36.95 -16.92 1.12
C ARG A 302 35.77 -16.82 0.16
N ARG A 303 34.78 -17.71 0.29
CA ARG A 303 33.57 -17.72 -0.56
C ARG A 303 32.70 -16.48 -0.37
N ALA A 304 32.70 -15.88 0.81
CA ALA A 304 31.97 -14.65 1.03
C ALA A 304 32.47 -13.51 0.12
N CYS A 305 33.72 -13.56 -0.36
CA CYS A 305 34.31 -12.52 -1.21
C CYS A 305 34.06 -11.11 -0.65
N GLY A 306 34.16 -10.97 0.68
CA GLY A 306 33.91 -9.73 1.42
C GLY A 306 32.46 -9.26 1.52
N GLN A 307 31.48 -10.08 1.14
CA GLN A 307 30.05 -9.82 1.23
C GLN A 307 29.44 -10.45 2.49
N PHE A 308 29.04 -9.61 3.46
CA PHE A 308 28.35 -10.07 4.68
C PHE A 308 27.05 -10.82 4.40
N ILE A 309 26.34 -10.48 3.33
CA ILE A 309 25.10 -11.18 2.96
C ILE A 309 25.33 -12.68 2.77
N PHE A 310 26.47 -13.10 2.21
CA PHE A 310 26.81 -14.52 2.06
C PHE A 310 26.91 -15.17 3.44
N ALA A 311 27.75 -14.60 4.32
CA ALA A 311 27.97 -15.13 5.67
C ALA A 311 26.67 -15.17 6.48
N ALA A 312 25.88 -14.11 6.45
CA ALA A 312 24.59 -14.04 7.15
C ALA A 312 23.58 -15.04 6.60
N THR A 313 23.55 -15.25 5.27
CA THR A 313 22.67 -16.25 4.64
C THR A 313 23.08 -17.66 5.03
N VAL A 314 24.38 -17.97 5.07
CA VAL A 314 24.90 -19.26 5.55
C VAL A 314 24.54 -19.51 7.00
N ILE A 315 24.77 -18.53 7.89
CA ILE A 315 24.40 -18.67 9.31
C ILE A 315 22.91 -18.88 9.48
N LYS A 316 22.07 -18.08 8.79
CA LYS A 316 20.61 -18.28 8.82
C LYS A 316 20.21 -19.65 8.28
N TYR A 317 20.81 -20.08 7.17
CA TYR A 317 20.55 -21.40 6.59
C TYR A 317 20.87 -22.50 7.61
N ILE A 318 22.04 -22.49 8.23
CA ILE A 318 22.42 -23.49 9.25
C ILE A 318 21.51 -23.40 10.48
N ASP A 319 21.02 -22.21 10.84
CA ASP A 319 20.11 -21.99 11.95
C ASP A 319 18.68 -22.50 11.65
N ASN A 320 18.50 -23.82 11.61
CA ASN A 320 17.24 -24.50 11.33
C ASN A 320 16.94 -25.57 12.38
N ARG A 321 15.65 -25.75 12.70
CA ARG A 321 15.22 -26.67 13.77
C ARG A 321 14.99 -28.11 13.30
N ASP A 322 14.78 -28.30 12.01
CA ASP A 322 14.32 -29.57 11.43
C ASP A 322 15.49 -30.42 10.90
N GLU A 323 16.67 -29.84 10.74
CA GLU A 323 17.88 -30.47 10.18
C GLU A 323 19.11 -30.22 11.06
N LEU A 324 20.08 -31.14 11.01
CA LEU A 324 21.31 -31.03 11.80
C LEU A 324 22.23 -29.92 11.25
N PRO A 325 22.76 -29.01 12.11
CA PRO A 325 23.64 -27.92 11.67
C PRO A 325 24.87 -28.39 10.88
N GLN A 326 25.47 -29.52 11.29
CA GLN A 326 26.65 -30.10 10.66
C GLN A 326 26.38 -30.61 9.23
N ASP A 327 25.21 -31.18 8.97
CA ASP A 327 24.83 -31.66 7.63
C ASP A 327 24.59 -30.49 6.66
N ARG A 328 23.93 -29.43 7.15
CA ARG A 328 23.72 -28.20 6.38
C ARG A 328 25.03 -27.50 6.06
N LEU A 329 25.93 -27.40 7.05
CA LEU A 329 27.26 -26.85 6.83
C LEU A 329 28.05 -27.67 5.80
N LYS A 330 28.03 -29.00 5.93
CA LYS A 330 28.69 -29.91 4.98
C LYS A 330 28.13 -29.71 3.56
N THR A 331 26.82 -29.56 3.42
CA THR A 331 26.17 -29.29 2.12
C THR A 331 26.74 -28.04 1.46
N ILE A 332 26.86 -26.95 2.22
CA ILE A 332 27.45 -25.70 1.72
C ILE A 332 28.93 -25.90 1.34
N LEU A 333 29.72 -26.60 2.16
CA LEU A 333 31.16 -26.77 1.93
C LEU A 333 31.52 -27.78 0.82
N THR A 334 30.67 -28.77 0.53
CA THR A 334 31.00 -29.88 -0.38
C THR A 334 30.87 -29.50 -1.86
N VAL A 335 29.94 -28.61 -2.19
CA VAL A 335 29.67 -28.21 -3.58
C VAL A 335 30.67 -27.13 -4.00
N GLN A 336 31.57 -27.50 -4.91
CA GLN A 336 32.56 -26.58 -5.48
C GLN A 336 31.91 -25.60 -6.48
N PRO A 337 32.54 -24.43 -6.74
CA PRO A 337 32.04 -23.45 -7.71
C PRO A 337 31.92 -24.04 -9.12
N GLY A 338 30.71 -24.47 -9.47
CA GLY A 338 30.36 -24.87 -10.82
C GLY A 338 30.01 -23.65 -11.67
N GLY A 339 30.99 -23.12 -12.39
CA GLY A 339 30.83 -22.55 -13.74
C GLY A 339 29.78 -21.46 -14.00
N VAL A 340 29.34 -20.65 -13.03
CA VAL A 340 28.60 -19.42 -13.36
C VAL A 340 29.64 -18.32 -13.64
N LEU A 341 30.36 -18.46 -14.76
CA LEU A 341 31.48 -17.58 -15.11
C LEU A 341 31.05 -16.12 -15.33
N ASP A 342 29.77 -15.87 -15.65
CA ASP A 342 29.26 -14.54 -16.03
C ASP A 342 28.47 -13.82 -14.91
N SER A 343 28.51 -14.31 -13.66
CA SER A 343 27.83 -13.62 -12.54
C SER A 343 28.74 -12.58 -11.86
N PRO A 344 28.22 -11.39 -11.50
CA PRO A 344 28.94 -10.43 -10.66
C PRO A 344 29.17 -10.93 -9.22
N TYR A 345 28.42 -11.94 -8.77
CA TYR A 345 28.46 -12.49 -7.41
C TYR A 345 28.42 -14.03 -7.43
N PRO A 346 29.41 -14.71 -8.02
CA PRO A 346 29.33 -16.14 -8.36
C PRO A 346 29.11 -17.04 -7.14
N ASP A 347 29.80 -16.79 -6.02
CA ASP A 347 29.63 -17.56 -4.79
C ASP A 347 28.27 -17.35 -4.12
N LEU A 348 27.71 -16.13 -4.20
CA LEU A 348 26.40 -15.83 -3.65
C LEU A 348 25.29 -16.48 -4.48
N ASP A 349 25.41 -16.42 -5.81
CA ASP A 349 24.47 -17.08 -6.72
C ASP A 349 24.55 -18.61 -6.59
N LEU A 350 25.76 -19.15 -6.42
CA LEU A 350 25.95 -20.56 -6.12
C LEU A 350 25.29 -20.94 -4.79
N LEU A 351 25.43 -20.12 -3.74
CA LEU A 351 24.74 -20.34 -2.47
C LEU A 351 23.22 -20.36 -2.66
N TYR A 352 22.65 -19.42 -3.42
CA TYR A 352 21.21 -19.42 -3.70
C TYR A 352 20.78 -20.68 -4.45
N ARG A 353 21.51 -21.09 -5.50
CA ARG A 353 21.25 -22.35 -6.21
C ARG A 353 21.33 -23.57 -5.30
N GLN A 354 22.33 -23.63 -4.40
CA GLN A 354 22.48 -24.71 -3.41
C GLN A 354 21.29 -24.77 -2.45
N ILE A 355 20.80 -23.63 -1.98
CA ILE A 355 19.64 -23.58 -1.08
C ILE A 355 18.37 -23.99 -1.82
N LEU A 356 18.21 -23.57 -3.08
CA LEU A 356 17.05 -23.88 -3.90
C LEU A 356 17.03 -25.33 -4.41
N SER A 357 18.18 -25.94 -4.70
CA SER A 357 18.24 -27.33 -5.18
C SER A 357 17.82 -28.36 -4.14
N MET A 358 17.85 -27.99 -2.86
CA MET A 358 17.32 -28.81 -1.76
C MET A 358 15.78 -28.87 -1.73
N TYR A 359 15.11 -28.20 -2.68
CA TYR A 359 13.66 -28.19 -2.82
C TYR A 359 13.18 -29.01 -4.02
N PRO A 360 12.63 -30.22 -3.80
CA PRO A 360 12.16 -31.07 -4.89
C PRO A 360 10.87 -30.56 -5.56
N ASN A 361 10.15 -29.61 -4.95
CA ASN A 361 8.86 -29.11 -5.43
C ASN A 361 8.92 -27.65 -5.90
N TRP A 362 9.88 -27.33 -6.77
CA TRP A 362 10.05 -25.98 -7.31
C TRP A 362 8.76 -25.42 -7.93
N ASP A 363 7.95 -26.26 -8.59
CA ASP A 363 6.67 -25.86 -9.20
C ASP A 363 5.65 -25.30 -8.19
N ARG A 364 5.76 -25.64 -6.90
CA ARG A 364 4.90 -25.07 -5.85
C ARG A 364 5.45 -23.76 -5.31
N VAL A 365 6.77 -23.61 -5.27
CA VAL A 365 7.46 -22.45 -4.69
C VAL A 365 7.52 -21.30 -5.69
N ARG A 366 7.76 -21.61 -6.97
CA ARG A 366 7.95 -20.63 -8.04
C ARG A 366 6.77 -19.66 -8.19
N PRO A 367 5.48 -20.08 -8.18
CA PRO A 367 4.36 -19.15 -8.26
C PRO A 367 4.29 -18.18 -7.07
N ILE A 368 4.65 -18.65 -5.87
CA ILE A 368 4.71 -17.82 -4.66
C ILE A 368 5.83 -16.79 -4.81
N LEU A 369 7.04 -17.21 -5.19
CA LEU A 369 8.15 -16.30 -5.44
C LEU A 369 7.84 -15.30 -6.55
N ARG A 370 7.12 -15.72 -7.60
CA ARG A 370 6.67 -14.85 -8.68
C ARG A 370 5.83 -13.69 -8.16
N LEU A 371 4.92 -13.94 -7.22
CA LEU A 371 4.14 -12.90 -6.55
C LEU A 371 5.02 -11.96 -5.71
N LEU A 372 6.06 -12.49 -5.06
CA LEU A 372 6.95 -11.68 -4.22
C LEU A 372 7.86 -10.76 -5.03
N VAL A 373 8.38 -11.22 -6.17
CA VAL A 373 9.25 -10.41 -7.06
C VAL A 373 8.46 -9.47 -7.97
N THR A 374 7.17 -9.73 -8.19
CA THR A 374 6.31 -8.86 -9.01
C THR A 374 6.04 -7.55 -8.25
N PRO A 375 6.25 -6.38 -8.88
CA PRO A 375 5.87 -5.09 -8.32
C PRO A 375 4.37 -5.02 -8.06
N ASP A 376 3.97 -4.24 -7.07
CA ASP A 376 2.55 -4.03 -6.79
C ASP A 376 1.96 -3.04 -7.79
N PHE A 377 1.25 -3.55 -8.80
CA PHE A 377 0.64 -2.73 -9.84
C PHE A 377 -0.75 -2.18 -9.49
N ARG A 378 -0.98 -1.87 -8.20
CA ARG A 378 -2.18 -1.16 -7.77
C ARG A 378 -2.31 0.18 -8.52
N PRO A 379 -3.44 0.45 -9.16
CA PRO A 379 -3.60 1.68 -9.92
C PRO A 379 -3.51 2.96 -9.07
N TYR A 380 -2.83 3.95 -9.64
CA TYR A 380 -2.61 5.27 -9.08
C TYR A 380 -3.96 5.93 -8.68
N GLY A 381 -4.09 6.36 -7.42
CA GLY A 381 -5.32 6.97 -6.88
C GLY A 381 -6.10 6.11 -5.87
N PHE A 382 -5.86 4.80 -5.79
CA PHE A 382 -6.37 3.96 -4.69
C PHE A 382 -5.73 4.25 -3.33
N THR A 383 -4.70 5.10 -3.37
CA THR A 383 -3.91 5.68 -2.30
C THR A 383 -4.45 7.04 -1.81
N ARG A 384 -5.57 7.56 -2.35
CA ARG A 384 -6.03 8.93 -2.02
C ARG A 384 -7.13 9.02 -0.97
N THR A 385 -7.71 7.92 -0.51
CA THR A 385 -8.71 7.91 0.55
C THR A 385 -8.09 7.45 1.87
N ASN A 386 -8.57 8.00 2.99
CA ASN A 386 -8.11 7.82 4.38
C ASN A 386 -8.11 6.36 4.91
N TRP A 387 -8.19 5.34 4.04
CA TRP A 387 -8.44 3.95 4.39
C TRP A 387 -7.20 3.04 4.42
N TYR A 388 -6.00 3.64 4.35
CA TYR A 388 -4.70 2.95 4.42
C TYR A 388 -4.48 2.04 5.62
N LEU A 389 -5.30 2.17 6.67
CA LEU A 389 -5.22 1.29 7.83
C LEU A 389 -5.91 -0.07 7.63
N SER A 390 -6.54 -0.33 6.47
CA SER A 390 -7.37 -1.52 6.26
C SER A 390 -7.11 -2.32 4.98
N THR A 391 -6.21 -1.89 4.09
CA THR A 391 -5.96 -2.60 2.83
C THR A 391 -5.00 -3.78 3.03
N PRO A 392 -5.39 -5.00 2.61
CA PRO A 392 -4.52 -6.16 2.69
C PRO A 392 -3.22 -5.95 1.92
N SER A 393 -2.08 -6.36 2.52
CA SER A 393 -0.90 -6.59 1.70
C SER A 393 -1.16 -7.77 0.76
N PHE A 394 -1.02 -7.55 -0.55
CA PHE A 394 -1.10 -8.60 -1.57
C PHE A 394 -0.01 -9.68 -1.39
N ARG A 395 1.02 -9.37 -0.58
CA ARG A 395 2.07 -10.31 -0.20
C ARG A 395 1.84 -10.95 1.18
N SER A 396 0.68 -10.76 1.80
CA SER A 396 0.33 -11.51 3.01
C SER A 396 0.09 -12.98 2.67
N LYS A 397 0.35 -13.87 3.64
CA LYS A 397 0.18 -15.33 3.46
C LYS A 397 -1.23 -15.69 3.01
N SER A 398 -2.25 -15.03 3.57
CA SER A 398 -3.66 -15.26 3.26
C SER A 398 -4.02 -14.84 1.83
N ILE A 399 -3.51 -13.68 1.37
CA ILE A 399 -3.77 -13.23 0.00
C ILE A 399 -3.00 -14.06 -1.02
N ILE A 400 -1.73 -14.40 -0.76
CA ILE A 400 -0.95 -15.31 -1.60
C ILE A 400 -1.66 -16.67 -1.72
N ALA A 401 -2.14 -17.21 -0.60
CA ALA A 401 -2.90 -18.45 -0.58
C ALA A 401 -4.17 -18.35 -1.44
N ALA A 402 -4.92 -17.26 -1.32
CA ALA A 402 -6.13 -17.04 -2.11
C ALA A 402 -5.85 -16.87 -3.62
N LEU A 403 -4.82 -16.09 -3.98
CA LEU A 403 -4.39 -15.88 -5.38
C LEU A 403 -3.99 -17.19 -6.05
N LEU A 404 -3.30 -18.07 -5.33
CA LEU A 404 -2.77 -19.33 -5.86
C LEU A 404 -3.66 -20.54 -5.59
N LYS A 405 -4.86 -20.34 -5.00
CA LYS A 405 -5.78 -21.42 -4.59
C LYS A 405 -5.11 -22.46 -3.67
N LEU A 406 -4.28 -22.00 -2.74
CA LEU A 406 -3.58 -22.81 -1.74
C LEU A 406 -4.20 -22.59 -0.36
N ARG A 407 -3.93 -23.49 0.59
CA ARG A 407 -4.12 -23.23 2.02
C ARG A 407 -2.99 -22.38 2.56
N VAL A 408 -3.26 -21.55 3.58
CA VAL A 408 -2.22 -20.73 4.24
C VAL A 408 -1.05 -21.59 4.72
N GLY A 409 -1.32 -22.76 5.32
CA GLY A 409 -0.29 -23.70 5.74
C GLY A 409 0.55 -24.27 4.59
N GLU A 410 0.00 -24.36 3.37
CA GLU A 410 0.76 -24.79 2.19
C GLU A 410 1.74 -23.70 1.74
N VAL A 411 1.34 -22.43 1.82
CA VAL A 411 2.25 -21.29 1.59
C VAL A 411 3.37 -21.28 2.63
N GLU A 412 3.04 -21.42 3.91
CA GLU A 412 4.02 -21.45 5.01
C GLU A 412 5.01 -22.62 4.83
N THR A 413 4.49 -23.83 4.59
CA THR A 413 5.33 -25.02 4.43
C THR A 413 6.23 -24.89 3.20
N SER A 414 5.71 -24.35 2.08
CA SER A 414 6.48 -24.17 0.84
C SER A 414 7.64 -23.19 1.00
N LEU A 415 7.49 -22.17 1.85
CA LEU A 415 8.52 -21.14 2.08
C LEU A 415 9.41 -21.45 3.30
N SER A 416 9.01 -22.37 4.17
CA SER A 416 9.61 -22.60 5.50
C SER A 416 11.13 -22.85 5.49
N ARG A 417 11.65 -23.64 4.55
CA ARG A 417 13.11 -23.92 4.48
C ARG A 417 13.90 -22.85 3.70
N LEU A 418 13.21 -21.82 3.16
CA LEU A 418 13.80 -20.64 2.52
C LEU A 418 13.93 -19.50 3.54
N HIS A 419 13.86 -19.79 4.84
CA HIS A 419 13.93 -18.82 5.94
C HIS A 419 15.22 -17.98 5.95
N SER A 420 16.28 -18.45 5.30
CA SER A 420 17.50 -17.67 5.08
C SER A 420 17.34 -16.55 4.04
N MET A 421 16.33 -16.64 3.16
CA MET A 421 16.09 -15.72 2.05
C MET A 421 14.72 -15.04 2.11
N ILE A 422 13.78 -15.59 2.88
CA ILE A 422 12.38 -15.14 2.96
C ILE A 422 11.99 -14.99 4.41
N TYR A 423 11.39 -13.84 4.72
CA TYR A 423 10.73 -13.63 6.00
C TYR A 423 9.26 -14.03 5.88
N ILE A 424 8.82 -14.87 6.81
CA ILE A 424 7.43 -15.29 6.96
C ILE A 424 6.93 -14.74 8.30
N PRO A 425 5.95 -13.82 8.31
CA PRO A 425 5.38 -13.30 9.54
C PRO A 425 4.79 -14.42 10.43
N PRO A 426 4.98 -14.39 11.76
CA PRO A 426 4.38 -15.35 12.68
C PRO A 426 2.83 -15.34 12.64
N GLN A 427 2.17 -16.41 13.11
CA GLN A 427 0.70 -16.54 13.07
C GLN A 427 -0.05 -15.51 13.95
N HIS A 428 0.55 -15.02 15.04
CA HIS A 428 -0.05 -14.06 15.96
C HIS A 428 0.19 -12.58 15.59
N HIS A 429 0.88 -12.34 14.49
CA HIS A 429 1.06 -11.01 13.94
C HIS A 429 -0.20 -10.56 13.17
N LYS A 430 -0.37 -9.25 12.94
CA LYS A 430 -1.54 -8.72 12.24
C LYS A 430 -1.73 -9.47 10.92
N SER A 431 -2.98 -9.80 10.57
CA SER A 431 -3.34 -10.61 9.38
C SER A 431 -2.86 -10.04 8.04
N TRP A 432 -2.33 -8.82 8.04
CA TRP A 432 -1.84 -8.08 6.87
C TRP A 432 -0.31 -8.01 6.76
N ASP A 433 0.43 -8.62 7.70
CA ASP A 433 1.89 -8.63 7.64
C ASP A 433 2.37 -9.40 6.38
N ALA A 434 3.29 -8.77 5.65
CA ALA A 434 3.72 -9.22 4.35
C ALA A 434 4.84 -10.25 4.44
N VAL A 435 4.72 -11.32 3.66
CA VAL A 435 5.87 -12.14 3.27
C VAL A 435 6.77 -11.28 2.39
N HIS A 436 8.07 -11.30 2.67
CA HIS A 436 9.01 -10.54 1.86
C HIS A 436 10.35 -11.26 1.72
N ILE A 437 10.99 -11.00 0.59
CA ILE A 437 12.35 -11.42 0.33
C ILE A 437 13.28 -10.58 1.22
N LEU A 438 14.13 -11.26 2.00
CA LEU A 438 15.04 -10.63 2.97
C LEU A 438 16.10 -9.75 2.30
N HIS A 439 16.48 -10.08 1.06
CA HIS A 439 17.61 -9.46 0.38
C HIS A 439 17.30 -9.17 -1.09
N ALA A 440 17.50 -7.93 -1.51
CA ALA A 440 17.31 -7.52 -2.91
C ALA A 440 18.15 -8.35 -3.89
N SER A 441 19.35 -8.79 -3.50
CA SER A 441 20.19 -9.64 -4.36
C SER A 441 19.58 -11.00 -4.69
N PHE A 442 18.71 -11.54 -3.83
CA PHE A 442 17.98 -12.78 -4.13
C PHE A 442 16.87 -12.54 -5.15
N ALA A 443 16.14 -11.42 -5.04
CA ALA A 443 15.18 -11.03 -6.07
C ALA A 443 15.89 -10.77 -7.43
N GLU A 444 17.03 -10.07 -7.43
CA GLU A 444 17.86 -9.87 -8.62
C GLU A 444 18.34 -11.18 -9.23
N PHE A 445 18.76 -12.15 -8.39
CA PHE A 445 19.12 -13.48 -8.84
C PHE A 445 17.94 -14.19 -9.53
N LEU A 446 16.76 -14.20 -8.91
CA LEU A 446 15.56 -14.85 -9.46
C LEU A 446 15.10 -14.22 -10.79
N LEU A 447 15.28 -12.90 -10.94
CA LEU A 447 14.87 -12.15 -12.14
C LEU A 447 15.86 -12.26 -13.31
N ASP A 448 17.08 -12.76 -13.07
CA ASP A 448 18.11 -12.90 -14.10
C ASP A 448 18.27 -14.37 -14.48
N SER A 449 17.90 -14.72 -15.72
CA SER A 449 17.90 -16.11 -16.20
C SER A 449 19.30 -16.70 -16.33
N THR A 450 20.32 -15.87 -16.56
CA THR A 450 21.72 -16.31 -16.64
C THR A 450 22.24 -16.70 -15.25
N ARG A 451 21.84 -15.93 -14.23
CA ARG A 451 22.23 -16.15 -12.83
C ARG A 451 21.43 -17.27 -12.17
N SER A 452 20.12 -17.37 -12.41
CA SER A 452 19.26 -18.35 -11.73
C SER A 452 19.05 -19.68 -12.46
N GLY A 453 19.26 -19.73 -13.78
CA GLY A 453 19.04 -20.96 -14.56
C GLY A 453 17.61 -21.48 -14.45
N GLU A 454 17.43 -22.72 -13.99
CA GLU A 454 16.12 -23.35 -13.80
C GLU A 454 15.23 -22.64 -12.76
N TYR A 455 15.84 -21.86 -11.86
CA TYR A 455 15.14 -21.10 -10.82
C TYR A 455 14.65 -19.72 -11.29
N HIS A 456 14.79 -19.42 -12.59
CA HIS A 456 14.36 -18.13 -13.12
C HIS A 456 12.86 -17.89 -12.93
N THR A 457 12.54 -16.76 -12.32
CA THR A 457 11.20 -16.37 -11.90
C THR A 457 10.91 -14.95 -12.43
N PRO A 458 10.38 -14.83 -13.66
CA PRO A 458 10.10 -13.53 -14.25
C PRO A 458 8.93 -12.84 -13.56
N VAL A 459 8.95 -11.50 -13.51
CA VAL A 459 7.80 -10.71 -13.05
C VAL A 459 6.54 -11.04 -13.85
N MET A 460 5.37 -10.89 -13.23
CA MET A 460 4.11 -10.91 -13.97
C MET A 460 4.02 -9.64 -14.82
N SER A 461 3.46 -9.79 -16.02
CA SER A 461 3.01 -8.64 -16.79
C SER A 461 1.88 -7.92 -16.05
N LEU A 462 1.66 -6.65 -16.40
CA LEU A 462 0.57 -5.85 -15.85
C LEU A 462 -0.81 -6.51 -16.06
N MET A 463 -1.01 -7.12 -17.23
CA MET A 463 -2.25 -7.80 -17.59
C MET A 463 -2.47 -9.07 -16.77
N GLU A 464 -1.43 -9.92 -16.63
CA GLU A 464 -1.49 -11.12 -15.79
C GLU A 464 -1.81 -10.76 -14.32
N TYR A 465 -1.18 -9.70 -13.80
CA TYR A 465 -1.43 -9.24 -12.43
C TYR A 465 -2.87 -8.75 -12.25
N TRP A 466 -3.37 -7.92 -13.17
CA TRP A 466 -4.74 -7.41 -13.08
C TRP A 466 -5.79 -8.50 -13.26
N ASP A 467 -5.55 -9.47 -14.14
CA ASP A 467 -6.40 -10.63 -14.33
C ASP A 467 -6.50 -11.47 -13.04
N LEU A 468 -5.35 -11.84 -12.48
CA LEU A 468 -5.26 -12.64 -11.26
C LEU A 468 -5.93 -11.95 -10.06
N VAL A 469 -5.67 -10.65 -9.88
CA VAL A 469 -6.28 -9.87 -8.80
C VAL A 469 -7.78 -9.68 -9.04
N GLY A 470 -8.21 -9.37 -10.27
CA GLY A 470 -9.62 -9.25 -10.62
C GLY A 470 -10.41 -10.54 -10.30
N ALA A 471 -9.85 -11.69 -10.65
CA ALA A 471 -10.46 -12.99 -10.35
C ALA A 471 -10.57 -13.23 -8.84
N LEU A 472 -9.54 -12.88 -8.05
CA LEU A 472 -9.59 -12.95 -6.59
C LEU A 472 -10.72 -12.07 -6.02
N LEU A 473 -10.80 -10.81 -6.44
CA LEU A 473 -11.80 -9.86 -5.92
C LEU A 473 -13.23 -10.29 -6.23
N LEU A 474 -13.46 -10.83 -7.43
CA LEU A 474 -14.77 -11.37 -7.81
C LEU A 474 -15.14 -12.61 -7.00
N ARG A 475 -14.18 -13.52 -6.77
CA ARG A 475 -14.39 -14.73 -5.96
C ARG A 475 -14.67 -14.43 -4.50
N GLU A 476 -14.16 -13.32 -3.95
CA GLU A 476 -14.49 -12.88 -2.60
C GLU A 476 -16.02 -12.75 -2.43
N PHE A 477 -16.73 -12.23 -3.45
CA PHE A 477 -18.18 -12.10 -3.42
C PHE A 477 -18.92 -13.44 -3.44
N SER A 478 -18.38 -14.46 -4.12
CA SER A 478 -19.05 -15.77 -4.29
C SER A 478 -19.46 -16.41 -2.95
N SER A 479 -18.65 -16.20 -1.90
CA SER A 479 -18.93 -16.72 -0.57
C SER A 479 -20.14 -16.04 0.08
N TYR A 480 -20.39 -14.76 -0.21
CA TYR A 480 -21.55 -14.02 0.29
C TYR A 480 -22.78 -14.26 -0.59
N THR A 481 -22.60 -14.39 -1.90
CA THR A 481 -23.69 -14.68 -2.85
C THR A 481 -24.32 -16.04 -2.60
N ARG A 482 -23.53 -17.05 -2.22
CA ARG A 482 -24.05 -18.39 -1.89
C ARG A 482 -25.07 -18.38 -0.75
N ASP A 483 -24.82 -17.53 0.24
CA ASP A 483 -25.66 -17.40 1.44
C ASP A 483 -26.68 -16.26 1.28
N TYR A 484 -26.87 -15.73 0.06
CA TYR A 484 -27.76 -14.59 -0.16
C TYR A 484 -29.22 -15.00 0.11
N PRO A 485 -29.97 -14.28 0.98
CA PRO A 485 -31.24 -14.77 1.52
C PRO A 485 -32.28 -15.17 0.47
N PRO A 486 -32.50 -14.39 -0.62
CA PRO A 486 -33.47 -14.76 -1.65
C PRO A 486 -33.18 -16.09 -2.34
N TYR A 487 -31.92 -16.55 -2.37
CA TYR A 487 -31.53 -17.79 -3.05
C TYR A 487 -31.46 -19.01 -2.11
N CYS A 488 -31.58 -18.79 -0.80
CA CYS A 488 -31.60 -19.86 0.20
C CYS A 488 -33.01 -20.44 0.39
N MET A 489 -34.04 -19.80 -0.17
CA MET A 489 -35.42 -20.25 -0.11
C MET A 489 -35.66 -21.44 -1.07
N PRO A 490 -36.52 -22.42 -0.72
CA PRO A 490 -37.27 -22.57 0.53
C PRO A 490 -36.51 -23.35 1.63
N ARG A 491 -35.20 -23.60 1.46
CA ARG A 491 -34.43 -24.50 2.35
C ARG A 491 -34.31 -23.95 3.78
N GLN A 492 -34.37 -22.65 3.96
CA GLN A 492 -34.38 -21.94 5.24
C GLN A 492 -35.44 -20.84 5.21
N SER A 493 -35.87 -20.33 6.36
CA SER A 493 -36.73 -19.15 6.38
C SER A 493 -35.94 -17.91 5.94
N PHE A 494 -36.65 -16.96 5.32
CA PHE A 494 -36.04 -15.73 4.83
C PHE A 494 -35.34 -14.95 5.94
N LEU A 495 -36.01 -14.76 7.08
CA LEU A 495 -35.47 -14.01 8.22
C LEU A 495 -34.20 -14.64 8.80
N ALA A 496 -34.18 -15.97 8.96
CA ALA A 496 -32.99 -16.66 9.47
C ALA A 496 -31.81 -16.52 8.49
N SER A 497 -32.06 -16.69 7.18
CA SER A 497 -31.03 -16.51 6.16
C SER A 497 -30.52 -15.07 6.12
N PHE A 498 -31.43 -14.10 6.28
CA PHE A 498 -31.14 -12.67 6.30
C PHE A 498 -30.27 -12.28 7.50
N GLU A 499 -30.60 -12.75 8.71
CA GLU A 499 -29.80 -12.49 9.92
C GLU A 499 -28.38 -13.06 9.79
N ILE A 500 -28.24 -14.32 9.36
CA ILE A 500 -26.94 -14.97 9.17
C ILE A 500 -26.09 -14.21 8.14
N TRP A 501 -26.70 -13.84 7.00
CA TRP A 501 -26.01 -13.11 5.95
C TRP A 501 -25.61 -11.69 6.39
N GLN A 502 -26.50 -11.02 7.13
CA GLN A 502 -26.26 -9.70 7.71
C GLN A 502 -25.08 -9.72 8.68
N ASP A 503 -25.03 -10.67 9.61
CA ASP A 503 -23.92 -10.84 10.55
C ASP A 503 -22.60 -11.11 9.83
N LYS A 504 -22.62 -11.92 8.77
CA LYS A 504 -21.44 -12.21 7.95
C LYS A 504 -20.85 -10.94 7.32
N ILE A 505 -21.68 -10.05 6.80
CA ILE A 505 -21.23 -8.77 6.23
C ILE A 505 -20.73 -7.82 7.31
N ASP A 506 -21.45 -7.74 8.43
CA ASP A 506 -21.09 -6.86 9.54
C ASP A 506 -19.77 -7.29 10.22
N GLY A 507 -19.41 -8.58 10.13
CA GLY A 507 -18.09 -9.09 10.50
C GLY A 507 -16.96 -8.75 9.51
N ALA A 508 -17.28 -8.54 8.23
CA ALA A 508 -16.31 -8.29 7.15
C ALA A 508 -15.92 -6.80 6.97
N LYS A 509 -15.95 -6.01 8.06
CA LYS A 509 -15.70 -4.55 8.01
C LYS A 509 -14.29 -4.17 7.56
N THR A 510 -13.31 -5.05 7.70
CA THR A 510 -11.91 -4.83 7.28
C THR A 510 -11.44 -5.96 6.37
N GLY A 511 -10.45 -5.68 5.51
CA GLY A 511 -9.82 -6.68 4.65
C GLY A 511 -10.22 -6.71 3.18
N LEU A 512 -10.33 -7.90 2.60
CA LEU A 512 -10.44 -8.09 1.15
C LEU A 512 -11.80 -7.66 0.60
N MET A 513 -12.90 -7.99 1.28
CA MET A 513 -14.27 -7.62 0.89
C MET A 513 -14.44 -6.10 0.64
N PRO A 514 -14.06 -5.20 1.58
CA PRO A 514 -14.04 -3.75 1.34
C PRO A 514 -13.41 -3.36 0.00
N PHE A 515 -12.20 -3.87 -0.21
CA PHE A 515 -11.37 -3.53 -1.34
C PHE A 515 -11.94 -4.10 -2.64
N ALA A 516 -12.53 -5.29 -2.57
CA ALA A 516 -13.22 -5.91 -3.69
C ALA A 516 -14.40 -5.04 -4.14
N LEU A 517 -15.29 -4.62 -3.22
CA LEU A 517 -16.46 -3.79 -3.53
C LEU A 517 -16.08 -2.51 -4.29
N ASP A 518 -15.01 -1.85 -3.86
CA ASP A 518 -14.60 -0.57 -4.42
C ASP A 518 -13.84 -0.70 -5.75
N HIS A 519 -13.19 -1.84 -6.03
CA HIS A 519 -12.12 -1.89 -7.03
C HIS A 519 -12.17 -3.04 -8.04
N TRP A 520 -12.97 -4.08 -7.85
CA TRP A 520 -13.00 -5.25 -8.75
C TRP A 520 -13.14 -4.87 -10.24
N SER A 521 -14.03 -3.92 -10.52
CA SER A 521 -14.37 -3.46 -11.88
C SER A 521 -13.16 -2.84 -12.59
N HIS A 522 -12.34 -2.11 -11.83
CA HIS A 522 -11.19 -1.41 -12.38
C HIS A 522 -10.05 -2.36 -12.74
N TYR A 523 -9.90 -3.47 -12.02
CA TYR A 523 -8.96 -4.53 -12.40
C TYR A 523 -9.40 -5.24 -13.68
N CYS A 524 -10.71 -5.52 -13.83
CA CYS A 524 -11.24 -6.20 -15.01
C CYS A 524 -11.15 -5.31 -16.26
N THR A 525 -11.69 -4.09 -16.19
CA THR A 525 -11.84 -3.18 -17.34
C THR A 525 -10.52 -2.67 -17.95
N ARG A 526 -9.40 -2.84 -17.24
CA ARG A 526 -8.08 -2.45 -17.72
C ARG A 526 -7.36 -3.54 -18.51
N ILE A 527 -7.88 -4.76 -18.54
CA ILE A 527 -7.31 -5.86 -19.30
C ILE A 527 -7.50 -5.57 -20.79
N VAL A 528 -6.38 -5.41 -21.50
CA VAL A 528 -6.32 -5.28 -22.95
C VAL A 528 -5.92 -6.63 -23.52
N GLY A 529 -6.85 -7.30 -24.20
CA GLY A 529 -6.65 -8.65 -24.73
C GLY A 529 -7.66 -9.65 -24.17
N SER A 530 -7.31 -10.93 -24.18
CA SER A 530 -8.21 -12.01 -23.78
C SER A 530 -8.01 -12.39 -22.30
N PRO A 531 -9.03 -12.25 -21.44
CA PRO A 531 -8.96 -12.67 -20.05
C PRO A 531 -8.67 -14.18 -19.88
N SER A 532 -8.17 -14.54 -18.70
CA SER A 532 -8.04 -15.94 -18.31
C SER A 532 -9.41 -16.59 -18.13
N ASP A 533 -9.49 -17.92 -18.35
CA ASP A 533 -10.72 -18.68 -18.06
C ASP A 533 -11.14 -18.53 -16.59
N ASP A 534 -10.15 -18.42 -15.70
CA ASP A 534 -10.31 -18.25 -14.27
C ASP A 534 -11.07 -16.95 -13.91
N LEU A 535 -10.76 -15.86 -14.60
CA LEU A 535 -11.46 -14.58 -14.48
C LEU A 535 -12.84 -14.62 -15.13
N LEU A 536 -12.98 -15.24 -16.31
CA LEU A 536 -14.27 -15.38 -16.99
C LEU A 536 -15.28 -16.17 -16.14
N VAL A 537 -14.84 -17.25 -15.50
CA VAL A 537 -15.67 -18.02 -14.55
C VAL A 537 -16.07 -17.15 -13.35
N ALA A 538 -15.13 -16.39 -12.78
CA ALA A 538 -15.43 -15.50 -11.66
C ALA A 538 -16.43 -14.38 -12.03
N LEU A 539 -16.37 -13.87 -13.27
CA LEU A 539 -17.35 -12.93 -13.80
C LEU A 539 -18.74 -13.58 -13.93
N ASP A 540 -18.84 -14.80 -14.46
CA ASP A 540 -20.13 -15.50 -14.58
C ASP A 540 -20.75 -15.88 -13.21
N GLU A 541 -19.94 -15.96 -12.16
CA GLU A 541 -20.37 -16.12 -10.77
C GLU A 541 -20.79 -14.80 -10.09
N PHE A 542 -20.45 -13.65 -10.68
CA PHE A 542 -20.82 -12.34 -10.14
C PHE A 542 -22.35 -12.18 -10.10
N ASP A 543 -22.82 -11.67 -8.96
CA ASP A 543 -24.22 -11.33 -8.75
C ASP A 543 -24.35 -9.84 -8.38
N PRO A 544 -24.90 -9.00 -9.28
CA PRO A 544 -25.02 -7.58 -9.01
C PRO A 544 -25.97 -7.25 -7.83
N TYR A 545 -26.95 -8.11 -7.52
CA TYR A 545 -27.94 -7.83 -6.49
C TYR A 545 -27.35 -8.01 -5.08
N SER A 546 -26.67 -9.13 -4.83
CA SER A 546 -25.97 -9.36 -3.57
C SER A 546 -24.87 -8.30 -3.36
N VAL A 547 -24.12 -7.98 -4.40
CA VAL A 547 -22.99 -7.03 -4.35
C VAL A 547 -23.46 -5.60 -4.11
N LEU A 548 -24.53 -5.15 -4.78
CA LEU A 548 -25.08 -3.81 -4.53
C LEU A 548 -25.61 -3.68 -3.10
N THR A 549 -26.25 -4.73 -2.57
CA THR A 549 -26.71 -4.74 -1.17
C THR A 549 -25.54 -4.54 -0.20
N MET A 550 -24.44 -5.24 -0.40
CA MET A 550 -23.22 -5.07 0.39
C MET A 550 -22.62 -3.66 0.24
N LEU A 551 -22.59 -3.13 -0.99
CA LEU A 551 -22.04 -1.81 -1.32
C LEU A 551 -22.79 -0.67 -0.61
N ILE A 552 -24.12 -0.64 -0.73
CA ILE A 552 -24.98 0.39 -0.12
C ILE A 552 -24.86 0.35 1.41
N LYS A 553 -24.82 -0.86 1.99
CA LYS A 553 -24.76 -1.03 3.45
C LYS A 553 -23.44 -0.49 4.02
N ARG A 554 -22.34 -0.67 3.28
CA ARG A 554 -20.99 -0.31 3.72
C ARG A 554 -20.70 1.17 3.53
N THR A 555 -21.11 1.73 2.40
CA THR A 555 -20.63 3.04 1.95
C THR A 555 -21.83 3.90 1.56
N PRO A 556 -22.58 4.47 2.52
CA PRO A 556 -23.70 5.35 2.21
C PRO A 556 -23.25 6.49 1.29
N GLY A 557 -23.91 6.65 0.13
CA GLY A 557 -23.56 7.66 -0.86
C GLY A 557 -22.40 7.28 -1.78
N VAL A 558 -22.30 6.02 -2.22
CA VAL A 558 -21.35 5.62 -3.28
C VAL A 558 -21.65 6.37 -4.57
N TRP A 559 -20.68 7.14 -5.04
CA TRP A 559 -20.78 7.88 -6.29
C TRP A 559 -20.35 7.00 -7.46
N SER A 560 -21.11 7.04 -8.55
CA SER A 560 -20.69 6.53 -9.88
C SER A 560 -20.43 5.02 -9.97
N TRP A 561 -20.91 4.19 -9.04
CA TRP A 561 -20.74 2.73 -9.12
C TRP A 561 -21.44 2.17 -10.36
N GLU A 562 -22.61 2.74 -10.70
CA GLU A 562 -23.40 2.42 -11.88
C GLU A 562 -22.61 2.68 -13.17
N MET A 563 -21.85 3.79 -13.21
CA MET A 563 -20.97 4.10 -14.33
C MET A 563 -19.85 3.05 -14.48
N LEU A 564 -19.24 2.62 -13.37
CA LEU A 564 -18.17 1.62 -13.39
C LEU A 564 -18.69 0.23 -13.81
N TRP A 565 -19.86 -0.18 -13.30
CA TRP A 565 -20.47 -1.45 -13.66
C TRP A 565 -20.91 -1.46 -15.12
N ASN A 566 -21.46 -0.36 -15.64
CA ASN A 566 -21.78 -0.25 -17.06
C ASN A 566 -20.52 -0.27 -17.95
N LYS A 567 -19.43 0.37 -17.52
CA LYS A 567 -18.13 0.24 -18.23
C LYS A 567 -17.67 -1.23 -18.26
N SER A 568 -17.89 -1.96 -17.17
CA SER A 568 -17.57 -3.39 -17.07
C SER A 568 -18.45 -4.25 -17.98
N LEU A 569 -19.75 -3.95 -18.08
CA LEU A 569 -20.66 -4.60 -19.03
C LEU A 569 -20.20 -4.38 -20.47
N LYS A 570 -19.93 -3.13 -20.86
CA LYS A 570 -19.44 -2.81 -22.20
C LYS A 570 -18.12 -3.51 -22.50
N TRP A 571 -17.17 -3.44 -21.57
CA TRP A 571 -15.88 -4.15 -21.69
C TRP A 571 -16.09 -5.65 -21.90
N ALA A 572 -16.97 -6.30 -21.13
CA ALA A 572 -17.26 -7.72 -21.27
C ALA A 572 -17.90 -8.06 -22.63
N GLN A 573 -18.80 -7.21 -23.15
CA GLN A 573 -19.39 -7.36 -24.48
C GLN A 573 -18.34 -7.27 -25.59
N PHE A 574 -17.30 -6.43 -25.43
CA PHE A 574 -16.20 -6.32 -26.39
C PHE A 574 -15.30 -7.58 -26.47
N LEU A 575 -15.42 -8.54 -25.54
CA LEU A 575 -14.63 -9.78 -25.55
C LEU A 575 -15.08 -10.79 -26.62
N GLY A 576 -16.18 -10.54 -27.34
CA GLY A 576 -16.64 -11.37 -28.45
C GLY A 576 -17.04 -12.78 -28.01
N GLU A 577 -16.52 -13.81 -28.69
CA GLU A 577 -16.94 -15.21 -28.44
C GLU A 577 -16.59 -15.74 -27.05
N ARG A 578 -15.55 -15.19 -26.40
CA ARG A 578 -15.14 -15.56 -25.03
C ARG A 578 -15.85 -14.72 -23.95
N ALA A 579 -16.84 -13.91 -24.33
CA ALA A 579 -17.55 -13.06 -23.38
C ALA A 579 -18.28 -13.87 -22.29
N PRO A 580 -18.24 -13.43 -21.02
CA PRO A 580 -18.94 -14.10 -19.92
C PRO A 580 -20.45 -13.87 -20.04
N LYS A 581 -21.16 -14.85 -20.60
CA LYS A 581 -22.56 -14.71 -21.03
C LYS A 581 -23.50 -14.48 -19.85
N LYS A 582 -23.27 -15.14 -18.71
CA LYS A 582 -24.13 -14.99 -17.53
C LYS A 582 -23.91 -13.63 -16.88
N PHE A 583 -22.66 -13.17 -16.82
CA PHE A 583 -22.32 -11.83 -16.34
C PHE A 583 -23.05 -10.75 -17.14
N ILE A 584 -22.95 -10.81 -18.47
CA ILE A 584 -23.60 -9.84 -19.39
C ILE A 584 -25.11 -9.85 -19.18
N SER A 585 -25.74 -11.03 -19.25
CA SER A 585 -27.20 -11.15 -19.11
C SER A 585 -27.71 -10.66 -17.75
N ARG A 586 -26.98 -10.94 -16.65
CA ARG A 586 -27.36 -10.45 -15.31
C ARG A 586 -27.23 -8.95 -15.20
N LEU A 587 -26.16 -8.35 -15.72
CA LEU A 587 -25.98 -6.90 -15.69
C LEU A 587 -26.99 -6.18 -16.60
N GLU A 588 -27.31 -6.72 -17.76
CA GLU A 588 -28.38 -6.19 -18.62
C GLU A 588 -29.74 -6.24 -17.91
N SER A 589 -30.07 -7.34 -17.26
CA SER A 589 -31.28 -7.45 -16.44
C SER A 589 -31.25 -6.46 -15.28
N PHE A 590 -30.11 -6.31 -14.59
CA PHE A 590 -29.94 -5.34 -13.51
C PHE A 590 -30.16 -3.89 -13.99
N PHE A 591 -29.58 -3.49 -15.13
CA PHE A 591 -29.74 -2.15 -15.69
C PHE A 591 -31.13 -1.91 -16.31
N SER A 592 -31.95 -2.95 -16.52
CA SER A 592 -33.37 -2.79 -16.86
C SER A 592 -34.23 -2.36 -15.66
N GLY A 593 -33.70 -2.48 -14.45
CA GLY A 593 -34.37 -2.17 -13.19
C GLY A 593 -34.17 -3.27 -12.14
N PHE A 594 -34.50 -2.97 -10.89
CA PHE A 594 -34.45 -3.92 -9.77
C PHE A 594 -35.36 -3.47 -8.63
N HIS A 595 -35.56 -4.32 -7.63
CA HIS A 595 -36.34 -3.98 -6.43
C HIS A 595 -35.44 -3.86 -5.21
N ILE A 596 -35.84 -3.05 -4.25
CA ILE A 596 -35.23 -3.01 -2.92
C ILE A 596 -36.30 -3.35 -1.89
N GLY A 597 -36.11 -4.46 -1.19
CA GLY A 597 -36.91 -4.81 -0.02
C GLY A 597 -36.42 -4.01 1.18
N LEU A 598 -37.34 -3.37 1.90
CA LEU A 598 -37.06 -2.44 3.00
C LEU A 598 -37.79 -2.90 4.26
N ALA A 599 -37.06 -3.12 5.35
CA ALA A 599 -37.67 -3.34 6.65
C ALA A 599 -38.42 -2.07 7.13
N PRO A 600 -39.51 -2.23 7.88
CA PRO A 600 -40.28 -1.09 8.38
C PRO A 600 -39.44 -0.22 9.34
N GLU A 601 -39.46 1.09 9.11
CA GLU A 601 -38.83 2.09 9.97
C GLU A 601 -39.87 2.88 10.76
N PRO A 602 -39.50 3.47 11.92
CA PRO A 602 -40.47 4.16 12.78
C PRO A 602 -41.17 5.35 12.12
N HIS A 603 -40.65 5.88 11.01
CA HIS A 603 -41.27 6.95 10.23
C HIS A 603 -41.17 6.57 8.74
N PRO A 604 -42.26 6.67 7.97
CA PRO A 604 -42.24 6.38 6.53
C PRO A 604 -41.29 7.35 5.81
N ARG A 605 -40.49 6.84 4.87
CA ARG A 605 -39.63 7.65 4.00
C ARG A 605 -40.35 7.94 2.70
N THR A 606 -40.28 9.18 2.22
CA THR A 606 -40.71 9.50 0.85
C THR A 606 -39.77 8.87 -0.18
N THR A 607 -40.23 8.75 -1.43
CA THR A 607 -39.42 8.31 -2.58
C THR A 607 -38.10 9.07 -2.66
N LEU A 608 -38.15 10.40 -2.56
CA LEU A 608 -36.98 11.29 -2.62
C LEU A 608 -36.04 11.11 -1.41
N GLU A 609 -36.57 10.87 -0.20
CA GLU A 609 -35.76 10.60 0.98
C GLU A 609 -35.05 9.25 0.88
N LEU A 610 -35.71 8.25 0.31
CA LEU A 610 -35.10 6.94 0.08
C LEU A 610 -34.01 7.03 -1.00
N GLU A 611 -34.26 7.73 -2.11
CA GLU A 611 -33.25 8.01 -3.13
C GLU A 611 -32.02 8.71 -2.53
N LYS A 612 -32.22 9.77 -1.74
CA LYS A 612 -31.13 10.49 -1.08
C LYS A 612 -30.37 9.61 -0.08
N ALA A 613 -31.06 8.74 0.65
CA ALA A 613 -30.44 7.85 1.63
C ALA A 613 -29.65 6.70 1.00
N LEU A 614 -30.06 6.21 -0.17
CA LEU A 614 -29.41 5.10 -0.87
C LEU A 614 -28.35 5.59 -1.87
N PHE A 615 -28.56 6.73 -2.52
CA PHE A 615 -27.80 7.17 -3.71
C PHE A 615 -27.32 8.65 -3.67
N GLY A 616 -27.65 9.45 -2.64
CA GLY A 616 -27.32 10.88 -2.56
C GLY A 616 -26.24 11.28 -1.54
N SER A 617 -25.91 12.59 -1.49
CA SER A 617 -24.91 13.15 -0.56
C SER A 617 -25.47 14.15 0.44
N MET A 618 -25.25 13.85 1.72
CA MET A 618 -25.50 14.65 2.93
C MET A 618 -26.96 14.96 3.32
N LEU A 619 -27.21 14.61 4.61
CA LEU A 619 -28.27 15.05 5.53
C LEU A 619 -29.66 14.40 5.38
N MET A 620 -29.92 13.35 6.18
CA MET A 620 -30.61 13.46 7.48
C MET A 620 -30.83 12.06 8.11
N ARG A 621 -30.81 10.98 7.31
CA ARG A 621 -30.89 9.58 7.79
C ARG A 621 -30.04 8.67 6.89
N GLY A 622 -29.22 7.80 7.49
CA GLY A 622 -28.47 6.77 6.76
C GLY A 622 -29.39 5.77 6.03
N PRO A 623 -28.85 4.81 5.24
CA PRO A 623 -29.66 3.78 4.62
C PRO A 623 -30.48 3.00 5.67
N PRO A 624 -31.60 2.38 5.27
CA PRO A 624 -32.43 1.60 6.18
C PRO A 624 -31.60 0.56 6.95
N LYS A 625 -31.96 0.29 8.21
CA LYS A 625 -31.22 -0.68 9.05
C LYS A 625 -31.17 -2.09 8.45
N ALA A 626 -32.22 -2.48 7.73
CA ALA A 626 -32.32 -3.77 7.05
C ALA A 626 -32.97 -3.56 5.69
N PHE A 627 -32.25 -3.97 4.64
CA PHE A 627 -32.71 -3.95 3.26
C PHE A 627 -31.96 -5.00 2.43
N LEU A 628 -32.49 -5.31 1.25
CA LEU A 628 -31.77 -6.09 0.23
C LEU A 628 -32.25 -5.75 -1.18
N VAL A 629 -31.38 -6.01 -2.15
CA VAL A 629 -31.66 -5.79 -3.57
C VAL A 629 -32.14 -7.09 -4.21
N LEU A 630 -33.20 -7.04 -4.99
CA LEU A 630 -33.83 -8.18 -5.64
C LEU A 630 -33.83 -8.01 -7.16
N PRO A 631 -33.68 -9.10 -7.93
CA PRO A 631 -33.88 -9.10 -9.37
C PRO A 631 -35.27 -8.57 -9.77
N PRO A 632 -35.41 -7.90 -10.92
CA PRO A 632 -36.68 -7.32 -11.35
C PRO A 632 -37.77 -8.40 -11.57
N ALA A 633 -37.36 -9.60 -11.98
CA ALA A 633 -38.25 -10.75 -12.20
C ALA A 633 -38.52 -11.58 -10.92
N MET A 634 -37.93 -11.23 -9.78
CA MET A 634 -38.12 -11.99 -8.54
C MET A 634 -39.47 -11.68 -7.91
N ASP A 635 -40.19 -12.71 -7.47
CA ASP A 635 -41.43 -12.56 -6.71
C ASP A 635 -41.13 -11.91 -5.35
N THR A 636 -41.73 -10.75 -5.10
CA THR A 636 -41.54 -9.97 -3.87
C THR A 636 -42.32 -10.56 -2.69
N SER A 637 -43.19 -11.55 -2.91
CA SER A 637 -43.92 -12.26 -1.86
C SER A 637 -43.00 -13.01 -0.88
N ILE A 638 -41.75 -13.27 -1.28
CA ILE A 638 -40.71 -13.87 -0.44
C ILE A 638 -40.31 -12.98 0.75
N LEU A 639 -40.58 -11.68 0.67
CA LEU A 639 -40.28 -10.74 1.74
C LEU A 639 -41.30 -10.86 2.89
N PRO A 640 -40.88 -10.52 4.13
CA PRO A 640 -41.81 -10.48 5.26
C PRO A 640 -42.99 -9.52 5.03
N GLU A 641 -44.12 -9.79 5.67
CA GLU A 641 -45.39 -9.08 5.46
C GLU A 641 -45.32 -7.56 5.65
N ASN A 642 -44.49 -7.14 6.59
CA ASN A 642 -44.32 -5.75 6.99
C ASN A 642 -43.23 -5.02 6.20
N TRP A 643 -42.59 -5.66 5.22
CA TRP A 643 -41.57 -5.04 4.38
C TRP A 643 -42.19 -4.31 3.19
N LEU A 644 -41.60 -3.16 2.87
CA LEU A 644 -41.93 -2.38 1.68
C LEU A 644 -40.99 -2.76 0.52
N VAL A 645 -41.45 -2.48 -0.70
CA VAL A 645 -40.70 -2.73 -1.93
C VAL A 645 -40.58 -1.42 -2.70
N ALA A 646 -39.35 -0.93 -2.84
CA ALA A 646 -39.03 0.18 -3.73
C ALA A 646 -38.62 -0.34 -5.11
N HIS A 647 -39.25 0.18 -6.17
CA HIS A 647 -39.01 -0.23 -7.56
C HIS A 647 -38.03 0.75 -8.20
N ILE A 648 -36.86 0.28 -8.62
CA ILE A 648 -35.77 1.11 -9.12
C ILE A 648 -35.67 1.01 -10.63
N ALA A 649 -35.54 2.16 -11.29
CA ALA A 649 -35.25 2.27 -12.71
C ALA A 649 -33.99 3.09 -12.97
N PHE A 650 -33.42 2.91 -14.16
CA PHE A 650 -32.25 3.66 -14.63
C PHE A 650 -32.67 4.60 -15.76
N ASP A 651 -32.48 5.90 -15.56
CA ASP A 651 -32.67 6.89 -16.62
C ASP A 651 -31.32 7.20 -17.26
N ALA A 652 -31.18 6.86 -18.54
CA ALA A 652 -29.96 7.10 -19.30
C ALA A 652 -30.02 8.49 -19.95
N THR A 653 -29.17 9.41 -19.50
CA THR A 653 -28.99 10.72 -20.12
C THR A 653 -27.62 10.82 -20.79
N PHE A 654 -27.59 11.23 -22.06
CA PHE A 654 -26.33 11.49 -22.76
C PHE A 654 -25.87 12.92 -22.44
N ARG A 655 -24.68 13.07 -21.85
CA ARG A 655 -24.02 14.38 -21.66
C ARG A 655 -22.69 14.40 -22.42
N ASN A 656 -22.08 15.59 -22.54
CA ASN A 656 -20.81 15.80 -23.27
C ASN A 656 -19.64 14.90 -22.81
N SER A 657 -19.75 14.25 -21.64
CA SER A 657 -18.79 13.30 -21.08
C SER A 657 -19.16 11.81 -21.24
N GLY A 658 -20.27 11.48 -21.89
CA GLY A 658 -20.78 10.12 -22.12
C GLY A 658 -22.18 9.87 -21.56
N LEU A 659 -22.60 8.58 -21.55
CA LEU A 659 -23.87 8.12 -20.99
C LEU A 659 -23.83 8.16 -19.45
N GLN A 660 -24.66 8.99 -18.83
CA GLN A 660 -24.89 9.05 -17.39
C GLN A 660 -26.20 8.33 -17.04
N TYR A 661 -26.16 7.46 -16.03
CA TYR A 661 -27.36 6.87 -15.47
C TYR A 661 -27.74 7.64 -14.21
N SER A 662 -28.99 8.10 -14.11
CA SER A 662 -29.58 8.45 -12.82
C SER A 662 -30.41 7.27 -12.32
N VAL A 663 -30.21 6.93 -11.05
CA VAL A 663 -30.96 5.86 -10.36
C VAL A 663 -32.16 6.50 -9.69
N ASN A 664 -33.37 6.10 -10.11
CA ASN A 664 -34.62 6.70 -9.64
C ASN A 664 -35.52 5.63 -9.02
N VAL A 665 -36.11 5.95 -7.86
CA VAL A 665 -37.15 5.17 -7.22
C VAL A 665 -38.47 5.56 -7.89
N THR A 666 -39.05 4.65 -8.66
CA THR A 666 -40.28 4.93 -9.43
C THR A 666 -41.55 4.87 -8.57
N ARG A 667 -41.59 3.97 -7.58
CA ARG A 667 -42.71 3.79 -6.65
C ARG A 667 -42.29 2.93 -5.45
N ILE A 668 -43.06 3.04 -4.36
CA ILE A 668 -42.97 2.18 -3.17
C ILE A 668 -44.30 1.46 -2.98
N THR A 669 -44.25 0.13 -2.82
CA THR A 669 -45.43 -0.72 -2.62
C THR A 669 -45.25 -1.64 -1.41
N ASP A 670 -46.33 -2.22 -0.91
CA ASP A 670 -46.24 -3.42 -0.07
C ASP A 670 -45.70 -4.62 -0.88
N ARG A 671 -45.43 -5.74 -0.22
CA ARG A 671 -44.95 -6.97 -0.89
C ARG A 671 -45.90 -7.54 -1.94
N ASN A 672 -47.18 -7.18 -1.89
CA ASN A 672 -48.24 -7.63 -2.81
C ASN A 672 -48.47 -6.64 -3.97
N GLY A 673 -47.66 -5.58 -4.06
CA GLY A 673 -47.75 -4.57 -5.13
C GLY A 673 -48.84 -3.51 -4.91
N LYS A 674 -49.47 -3.43 -3.74
CA LYS A 674 -50.38 -2.32 -3.41
C LYS A 674 -49.55 -1.11 -3.01
N SER A 675 -49.82 0.04 -3.64
CA SER A 675 -49.16 1.31 -3.31
C SER A 675 -49.45 1.68 -1.87
N ASP A 676 -48.41 2.07 -1.12
CA ASP A 676 -48.60 2.65 0.21
C ASP A 676 -49.34 3.98 0.02
N LYS A 677 -50.59 4.07 0.48
CA LYS A 677 -51.51 5.21 0.21
C LYS A 677 -51.14 6.49 0.98
N GLY A 678 -49.89 6.64 1.41
CA GLY A 678 -49.48 7.65 2.40
C GLY A 678 -48.75 8.88 1.88
N SER A 679 -48.36 8.99 0.59
CA SER A 679 -47.47 10.10 0.19
C SER A 679 -47.57 10.55 -1.28
N ALA A 680 -48.73 10.38 -1.94
CA ALA A 680 -48.89 10.71 -3.36
C ALA A 680 -49.65 12.03 -3.63
N GLU A 681 -49.94 12.86 -2.63
CA GLU A 681 -50.81 14.05 -2.80
C GLU A 681 -50.11 15.43 -2.78
N ASP A 682 -48.78 15.54 -2.62
CA ASP A 682 -48.14 16.88 -2.50
C ASP A 682 -47.24 17.35 -3.66
N ASP A 683 -47.08 16.58 -4.76
CA ASP A 683 -46.16 16.95 -5.86
C ASP A 683 -46.84 17.55 -7.12
N ALA A 684 -48.12 17.93 -7.05
CA ALA A 684 -48.84 18.48 -8.22
C ALA A 684 -48.88 20.01 -8.34
N GLU A 685 -48.34 20.79 -7.39
CA GLU A 685 -48.33 22.26 -7.49
C GLU A 685 -46.94 22.86 -7.25
N LYS A 686 -46.19 23.07 -8.34
CA LYS A 686 -45.43 24.31 -8.68
C LYS A 686 -44.34 24.04 -9.71
N HIS A 687 -44.71 24.08 -10.99
CA HIS A 687 -43.80 24.53 -12.05
C HIS A 687 -44.57 25.27 -13.17
N THR A 688 -45.04 26.47 -12.86
CA THR A 688 -45.30 27.52 -13.85
C THR A 688 -44.31 28.64 -13.60
N VAL A 689 -43.26 28.67 -14.42
CA VAL A 689 -42.34 29.81 -14.53
C VAL A 689 -42.97 30.82 -15.50
N PRO A 690 -43.08 32.12 -15.17
CA PRO A 690 -43.48 33.13 -16.14
C PRO A 690 -42.30 33.52 -17.03
N THR A 691 -42.54 33.47 -18.34
CA THR A 691 -41.64 33.94 -19.40
C THR A 691 -41.62 35.47 -19.41
N THR A 692 -40.50 36.11 -19.06
CA THR A 692 -40.30 37.55 -19.27
C THR A 692 -39.48 37.82 -20.52
N ALA A 693 -40.21 38.30 -21.53
CA ALA A 693 -39.98 39.47 -22.38
C ALA A 693 -38.62 39.69 -23.08
N ALA A 694 -38.76 39.81 -24.39
CA ALA A 694 -37.83 40.31 -25.40
C ALA A 694 -37.31 41.73 -25.11
N VAL A 695 -36.07 41.98 -25.54
CA VAL A 695 -35.54 43.32 -25.81
C VAL A 695 -35.14 43.37 -27.28
N GLU A 696 -35.98 44.00 -28.10
CA GLU A 696 -35.58 44.66 -29.34
C GLU A 696 -35.41 46.15 -29.04
N GLY A 697 -34.35 46.75 -29.59
CA GLY A 697 -33.96 48.13 -29.31
C GLY A 697 -34.57 49.17 -30.25
N SER A 698 -34.34 50.45 -29.96
CA SER A 698 -33.81 51.48 -30.88
C SER A 698 -33.93 52.90 -30.32
N ALA A 699 -32.92 53.71 -30.69
CA ALA A 699 -32.95 55.16 -30.91
C ALA A 699 -33.27 56.12 -29.76
N SER A 700 -32.23 56.75 -29.20
CA SER A 700 -31.85 58.15 -29.47
C SER A 700 -30.66 58.55 -28.59
#